data_AF-A0A0N4VSA5-F1
#
_entry.id   AF-A0A0N4VSA5-F1
#
_cell.length_a   1.000
_cell.length_b   1.000
_cell.length_c   1.000
_cell.angle_alpha   90.00
_cell.angle_beta   90.00
_cell.angle_gamma   90.00
#
_symmetry.space_group_name_H-M   'P 1'
#
loop_
_entity.id
_entity.type
_entity.pdbx_description
1 polymer ?
#
loop_
_entity_poly.entity_id
_entity_poly.type
_entity_poly.pdbx_seq_one_letter_code
_entity_poly.pdbx_strand_id
1 'polypeptide(L)'
;LRKLKKIKAGSVIITENHGLCYAQTIKWNKIIAENAQALVTKNMDAKCEGRGRICDQTCDPEFGCWGRGPTMCSKCRYWQLEDMCVKKCPQEGFYEDHTTRKCLPCYAECLTCSGPTERDCLSCRNVQLISDGQLVCLTNCSVSHYQDGTQCRPCHESCSNLRCTGPGDHLGEGGCSECLYAQLSRSHEVIRCLIAPSMHEACSDIIGYYPSTQAIDGVQLVHCDPCDEQCTSCTSAGRNTIANGCVCKGYANEMAKDSICLDRCFESHYIAQHPNGSQPGICKSCHHLCDRGHGCTGPSPSECNQCMHATLAGEPNVCVAECPEEFPFLDDFKMCNRVDVKRERERRSKMIAASLVAIFTLLVIAMMIVCMRCRTFKRKLLKEQISNYVDIPELTPIDPSIRSNMSRVNLITASELQTKGTQLGAGAFGVVYAGFWFPKGKGKIKVPVAIKLVKGPCSGKEETEMLNEAMQMSSLRHEHLLRLVGICLHEEGIQLAMKYLYEHRIIHRDLAARNVLVKRHNHVEVTDFGLAKLLDYGQEKVKVMEGKVAIKWLALESLRDQSYTHRTDVWAYGVTCWEILTFGQVGFLDYITFLQSPYQGMDVCAIKNFLKEGNRLSQPSNCSSELYQVLLQCELLL
;
A
#
# COMPACT_ATOMS: atom_id res chain seq x y z
N LEU A 1 13.43 -68.29 44.82
CA LEU A 1 12.25 -68.76 45.59
C LEU A 1 11.05 -67.79 45.59
N ARG A 2 11.12 -66.59 45.00
CA ARG A 2 10.01 -65.60 45.02
C ARG A 2 8.65 -66.07 44.48
N LYS A 3 8.62 -67.08 43.59
CA LYS A 3 7.38 -67.66 43.04
C LYS A 3 6.78 -68.76 43.94
N LEU A 4 7.48 -69.19 44.99
CA LEU A 4 7.00 -70.21 45.91
C LEU A 4 5.95 -69.60 46.84
N LYS A 5 4.69 -69.97 46.63
CA LYS A 5 3.54 -69.47 47.41
C LYS A 5 3.00 -70.48 48.42
N LYS A 6 3.08 -71.77 48.11
CA LYS A 6 2.65 -72.85 49.00
C LYS A 6 3.44 -74.13 48.69
N ILE A 7 3.79 -74.87 49.71
CA ILE A 7 4.34 -76.22 49.66
C ILE A 7 3.22 -77.16 50.10
N LYS A 8 2.62 -77.88 49.15
CA LYS A 8 1.44 -78.72 49.40
C LYS A 8 1.74 -79.98 50.21
N ALA A 9 2.98 -80.45 50.20
CA ALA A 9 3.45 -81.62 50.93
C ALA A 9 4.96 -81.52 51.19
N GLY A 10 5.42 -82.06 52.32
CA GLY A 10 6.84 -82.10 52.70
C GLY A 10 7.26 -81.00 53.68
N SER A 11 8.23 -81.34 54.54
CA SER A 11 8.87 -80.42 55.50
C SER A 11 10.00 -79.62 54.84
N VAL A 12 10.31 -78.46 55.39
CA VAL A 12 11.39 -77.58 54.89
C VAL A 12 12.55 -77.58 55.89
N ILE A 13 13.77 -77.82 55.42
CA ILE A 13 14.97 -77.76 56.26
C ILE A 13 15.98 -76.83 55.57
N ILE A 14 16.36 -75.75 56.25
CA ILE A 14 17.36 -74.79 55.79
C ILE A 14 18.32 -74.51 56.95
N THR A 15 19.47 -75.16 56.95
CA THR A 15 20.44 -75.02 58.04
C THR A 15 21.86 -74.76 57.54
N GLU A 16 22.69 -74.12 58.35
CA GLU A 16 24.14 -73.95 58.12
C GLU A 16 24.50 -73.12 56.87
N ASN A 17 23.62 -72.20 56.47
CA ASN A 17 23.86 -71.30 55.35
C ASN A 17 24.34 -69.92 55.83
N HIS A 18 25.66 -69.76 55.95
CA HIS A 18 26.31 -68.53 56.44
C HIS A 18 26.27 -67.33 55.47
N GLY A 19 25.73 -67.49 54.26
CA GLY A 19 25.48 -66.39 53.32
C GLY A 19 24.01 -66.00 53.17
N LEU A 20 23.09 -66.78 53.77
CA LEU A 20 21.65 -66.63 53.58
C LEU A 20 21.06 -65.64 54.57
N CYS A 21 20.36 -64.64 54.03
CA CYS A 21 19.50 -63.72 54.77
C CYS A 21 18.05 -63.93 54.30
N TYR A 22 17.08 -63.47 55.11
CA TYR A 22 15.64 -63.42 54.83
C TYR A 22 14.85 -64.73 55.01
N ALA A 23 15.51 -65.88 55.05
CA ALA A 23 14.83 -67.18 55.23
C ALA A 23 14.02 -67.25 56.52
N GLN A 24 14.52 -66.62 57.60
CA GLN A 24 13.81 -66.50 58.88
C GLN A 24 12.62 -65.52 58.86
N THR A 25 12.59 -64.58 57.90
CA THR A 25 11.50 -63.58 57.82
C THR A 25 10.22 -64.21 57.28
N ILE A 26 10.35 -65.27 56.49
CA ILE A 26 9.24 -66.05 55.95
C ILE A 26 8.51 -66.76 57.08
N LYS A 27 7.19 -66.57 57.15
CA LYS A 27 6.33 -67.31 58.08
C LYS A 27 6.01 -68.69 57.48
N TRP A 28 6.92 -69.63 57.66
CA TRP A 28 6.86 -70.96 57.06
C TRP A 28 5.58 -71.73 57.36
N ASN A 29 5.06 -71.60 58.57
CA ASN A 29 3.78 -72.19 58.99
C ASN A 29 2.58 -71.76 58.13
N LYS A 30 2.65 -70.61 57.45
CA LYS A 30 1.58 -70.13 56.55
C LYS A 30 1.72 -70.66 55.13
N ILE A 31 2.86 -71.22 54.74
CA ILE A 31 3.14 -71.67 53.37
C ILE A 31 3.38 -73.18 53.24
N ILE A 32 3.64 -73.90 54.33
CA ILE A 32 3.75 -75.38 54.34
C ILE A 32 2.40 -76.03 54.69
N ALA A 33 2.28 -77.34 54.47
CA ALA A 33 1.10 -78.09 54.88
C ALA A 33 0.97 -78.14 56.42
N GLU A 34 -0.25 -78.24 56.95
CA GLU A 34 -0.52 -78.19 58.41
C GLU A 34 0.28 -79.22 59.22
N ASN A 35 0.57 -80.38 58.63
CA ASN A 35 1.32 -81.48 59.26
C ASN A 35 2.83 -81.44 58.96
N ALA A 36 3.32 -80.41 58.26
CA ALA A 36 4.72 -80.27 57.91
C ALA A 36 5.45 -79.33 58.88
N GLN A 37 6.76 -79.54 59.04
CA GLN A 37 7.61 -78.69 59.88
C GLN A 37 8.62 -77.92 59.04
N ALA A 38 8.99 -76.73 59.51
CA ALA A 38 10.07 -75.95 58.94
C ALA A 38 11.18 -75.76 59.98
N LEU A 39 12.36 -76.32 59.72
CA LEU A 39 13.56 -76.13 60.52
C LEU A 39 14.50 -75.15 59.81
N VAL A 40 14.53 -73.91 60.29
CA VAL A 40 15.42 -72.85 59.78
C VAL A 40 16.32 -72.39 60.91
N THR A 41 17.57 -72.86 60.93
CA THR A 41 18.51 -72.60 62.04
C THR A 41 19.95 -72.51 61.56
N LYS A 42 20.86 -71.93 62.36
CA LYS A 42 22.30 -71.77 62.03
C LYS A 42 22.58 -71.01 60.71
N ASN A 43 21.75 -70.04 60.33
CA ASN A 43 21.94 -69.16 59.16
C ASN A 43 22.43 -67.74 59.57
N MET A 44 22.85 -66.91 58.61
CA MET A 44 23.46 -65.58 58.90
C MET A 44 22.46 -64.50 59.31
N ASP A 45 21.23 -64.63 58.84
CA ASP A 45 19.96 -64.16 59.37
C ASP A 45 19.99 -63.20 60.61
N ALA A 46 20.40 -63.60 61.81
CA ALA A 46 20.43 -62.72 63.01
C ALA A 46 21.37 -61.50 62.90
N LYS A 47 22.39 -61.56 62.03
CA LYS A 47 23.32 -60.46 61.73
C LYS A 47 22.93 -59.67 60.46
N CYS A 48 21.86 -60.06 59.77
CA CYS A 48 21.44 -59.43 58.51
C CYS A 48 20.76 -58.07 58.73
N GLU A 49 19.99 -57.89 59.82
CA GLU A 49 19.32 -56.62 60.13
C GLU A 49 20.32 -55.48 60.36
N GLY A 50 21.40 -55.73 61.12
CA GLY A 50 22.49 -54.77 61.35
C GLY A 50 23.30 -54.40 60.09
N ARG A 51 23.11 -55.14 58.98
CA ARG A 51 23.70 -54.84 57.65
C ARG A 51 22.69 -54.20 56.69
N GLY A 52 21.53 -53.76 57.19
CA GLY A 52 20.46 -53.15 56.38
C GLY A 52 19.74 -54.13 55.45
N ARG A 53 19.89 -55.45 55.67
CA ARG A 53 19.23 -56.49 54.89
C ARG A 53 17.88 -56.84 55.53
N ILE A 54 16.98 -55.87 55.52
CA ILE A 54 15.60 -55.98 56.02
C ILE A 54 14.60 -56.02 54.85
N CYS A 55 13.39 -56.51 55.12
CA CYS A 55 12.31 -56.49 54.14
C CYS A 55 11.91 -55.05 53.79
N ASP A 56 11.43 -54.83 52.57
CA ASP A 56 10.86 -53.55 52.19
C ASP A 56 9.63 -53.23 53.06
N GLN A 57 9.39 -51.94 53.32
CA GLN A 57 8.26 -51.49 54.12
C GLN A 57 6.90 -51.82 53.47
N THR A 58 6.89 -52.05 52.15
CA THR A 58 5.69 -52.46 51.40
C THR A 58 5.42 -53.96 51.49
N CYS A 59 6.33 -54.76 52.07
CA CYS A 59 6.09 -56.16 52.36
C CYS A 59 5.23 -56.33 53.62
N ASP A 60 4.32 -57.30 53.61
CA ASP A 60 3.52 -57.63 54.79
C ASP A 60 4.40 -58.35 55.84
N PRO A 61 4.59 -57.77 57.04
CA PRO A 61 5.41 -58.37 58.08
C PRO A 61 4.88 -59.73 58.55
N GLU A 62 3.59 -60.02 58.35
CA GLU A 62 3.01 -61.33 58.68
C GLU A 62 3.36 -62.46 57.70
N PHE A 63 3.96 -62.15 56.54
CA PHE A 63 4.33 -63.13 55.51
C PHE A 63 5.82 -63.10 55.17
N GLY A 64 6.52 -62.02 55.51
CA GLY A 64 7.96 -61.87 55.28
C GLY A 64 8.33 -61.57 53.83
N CYS A 65 9.62 -61.67 53.53
CA CYS A 65 10.15 -61.44 52.18
C CYS A 65 11.29 -62.42 51.85
N TRP A 66 11.55 -62.59 50.56
CA TRP A 66 12.61 -63.45 50.04
C TRP A 66 13.92 -62.69 49.77
N GLY A 67 13.97 -61.38 50.01
CA GLY A 67 15.08 -60.50 49.63
C GLY A 67 14.79 -59.01 49.85
N ARG A 68 15.72 -58.16 49.42
CA ARG A 68 15.61 -56.70 49.50
C ARG A 68 14.70 -56.14 48.39
N GLY A 69 13.93 -55.10 48.72
CA GLY A 69 13.14 -54.33 47.76
C GLY A 69 11.71 -54.84 47.55
N PRO A 70 10.87 -54.05 46.88
CA PRO A 70 9.42 -54.27 46.80
C PRO A 70 9.01 -55.46 45.90
N THR A 71 9.91 -55.99 45.08
CA THR A 71 9.70 -57.17 44.22
C THR A 71 9.86 -58.50 44.96
N MET A 72 10.40 -58.46 46.19
CA MET A 72 10.82 -59.65 46.93
C MET A 72 9.87 -60.03 48.06
N CYS A 73 8.75 -59.32 48.21
CA CYS A 73 7.76 -59.61 49.25
C CYS A 73 7.05 -60.96 49.00
N SER A 74 6.82 -61.73 50.06
CA SER A 74 5.98 -62.93 49.96
C SER A 74 4.52 -62.57 49.68
N LYS A 75 4.07 -61.49 50.33
CA LYS A 75 2.76 -60.85 50.15
C LYS A 75 2.92 -59.34 50.34
N CYS A 76 2.22 -58.55 49.53
CA CYS A 76 2.21 -57.10 49.66
C CYS A 76 1.38 -56.67 50.87
N ARG A 77 1.87 -55.66 51.61
CA ARG A 77 1.16 -55.04 52.73
C ARG A 77 -0.03 -54.20 52.27
N TYR A 78 0.17 -53.44 51.21
CA TYR A 78 -0.82 -52.54 50.62
C TYR A 78 -1.30 -53.11 49.29
N TRP A 79 -0.71 -52.69 48.17
CA TRP A 79 -1.14 -53.04 46.82
C TRP A 79 -0.05 -53.76 46.04
N GLN A 80 -0.45 -54.68 45.18
CA GLN A 80 0.44 -55.30 44.20
C GLN A 80 0.27 -54.65 42.83
N LEU A 81 1.32 -54.03 42.31
CA LEU A 81 1.43 -53.53 40.93
C LEU A 81 2.37 -54.47 40.17
N GLU A 82 1.82 -55.25 39.25
CA GLU A 82 2.55 -56.30 38.53
C GLU A 82 3.32 -57.23 39.52
N ASP A 83 4.65 -57.20 39.50
CA ASP A 83 5.54 -57.98 40.37
C ASP A 83 6.07 -57.19 41.59
N MET A 84 5.55 -56.00 41.88
CA MET A 84 6.01 -55.11 42.96
C MET A 84 4.93 -54.76 43.97
N CYS A 85 5.34 -54.56 45.23
CA CYS A 85 4.47 -54.02 46.27
C CYS A 85 4.62 -52.50 46.38
N VAL A 86 3.51 -51.78 46.28
CA VAL A 86 3.45 -50.31 46.33
C VAL A 86 2.50 -49.83 47.42
N LYS A 87 2.76 -48.65 47.99
CA LYS A 87 1.91 -48.06 49.06
C LYS A 87 0.57 -47.53 48.53
N LYS A 88 0.57 -47.00 47.30
CA LYS A 88 -0.61 -46.51 46.55
C LYS A 88 -0.44 -46.91 45.10
N CYS A 89 -1.55 -47.16 44.40
CA CYS A 89 -1.47 -47.41 42.96
C CYS A 89 -1.15 -46.13 42.18
N PRO A 90 -0.51 -46.23 41.00
CA PRO A 90 -0.38 -45.10 40.09
C PRO A 90 -1.77 -44.53 39.77
N GLN A 91 -1.91 -43.20 39.83
CA GLN A 91 -3.19 -42.54 39.54
C GLN A 91 -3.57 -42.65 38.06
N GLU A 92 -2.57 -42.58 37.18
CA GLU A 92 -2.75 -42.72 35.74
C GLU A 92 -2.70 -44.20 35.33
N GLY A 93 -3.71 -44.63 34.60
CA GLY A 93 -3.79 -45.95 33.98
C GLY A 93 -4.12 -47.11 34.91
N PHE A 94 -4.21 -46.92 36.24
CA PHE A 94 -4.54 -47.98 37.20
C PHE A 94 -5.55 -47.52 38.26
N TYR A 95 -6.36 -48.46 38.76
CA TYR A 95 -7.23 -48.28 39.93
C TYR A 95 -6.94 -49.30 41.03
N GLU A 96 -7.36 -48.96 42.25
CA GLU A 96 -7.20 -49.78 43.44
C GLU A 96 -8.34 -50.81 43.55
N ASP A 97 -8.08 -52.08 43.23
CA ASP A 97 -9.05 -53.15 43.47
C ASP A 97 -8.94 -53.68 44.90
N HIS A 98 -9.84 -53.21 45.76
CA HIS A 98 -9.92 -53.61 47.16
C HIS A 98 -10.20 -55.11 47.36
N THR A 99 -10.73 -55.81 46.36
CA THR A 99 -11.04 -57.24 46.44
C THR A 99 -9.77 -58.09 46.34
N THR A 100 -8.95 -57.84 45.33
CA THR A 100 -7.70 -58.60 45.13
C THR A 100 -6.46 -57.95 45.77
N ARG A 101 -6.59 -56.71 46.25
CA ARG A 101 -5.48 -55.84 46.68
C ARG A 101 -4.41 -55.65 45.61
N LYS A 102 -4.86 -55.43 44.37
CA LYS A 102 -3.98 -55.18 43.21
C LYS A 102 -4.27 -53.83 42.59
N CYS A 103 -3.26 -53.28 41.94
CA CYS A 103 -3.43 -52.21 40.98
C CYS A 103 -3.82 -52.85 39.65
N LEU A 104 -5.06 -52.62 39.22
CA LEU A 104 -5.57 -53.14 37.95
C LEU A 104 -5.65 -52.02 36.92
N PRO A 105 -5.43 -52.31 35.63
CA PRO A 105 -5.43 -51.28 34.60
C PRO A 105 -6.84 -50.70 34.40
N CYS A 106 -6.90 -49.41 34.08
CA CYS A 106 -8.11 -48.74 33.65
C CYS A 106 -8.59 -49.25 32.28
N TYR A 107 -9.84 -48.93 31.93
CA TYR A 107 -10.29 -48.99 30.54
C TYR A 107 -9.36 -48.16 29.63
N ALA A 108 -9.11 -48.63 28.41
CA ALA A 108 -8.04 -48.12 27.55
C ALA A 108 -8.08 -46.60 27.30
N GLU A 109 -9.29 -46.03 27.19
CA GLU A 109 -9.50 -44.61 26.91
C GLU A 109 -9.51 -43.72 28.17
N CYS A 110 -9.50 -44.29 29.39
CA CYS A 110 -9.36 -43.50 30.61
C CYS A 110 -7.90 -43.11 30.83
N LEU A 111 -7.66 -41.86 31.25
CA LEU A 111 -6.38 -41.44 31.82
C LEU A 111 -6.31 -41.85 33.31
N THR A 112 -7.37 -41.55 34.07
CA THR A 112 -7.56 -41.98 35.46
C THR A 112 -8.93 -42.64 35.62
N CYS A 113 -9.06 -43.64 36.48
CA CYS A 113 -10.32 -44.35 36.67
C CYS A 113 -10.52 -44.83 38.12
N SER A 114 -11.76 -45.16 38.46
CA SER A 114 -12.12 -45.86 39.70
C SER A 114 -12.39 -47.35 39.51
N GLY A 115 -12.31 -47.84 38.26
CA GLY A 115 -12.74 -49.19 37.89
C GLY A 115 -12.38 -49.54 36.44
N PRO A 116 -12.73 -50.76 36.01
CA PRO A 116 -12.29 -51.32 34.74
C PRO A 116 -13.19 -50.98 33.55
N THR A 117 -14.37 -50.38 33.76
CA THR A 117 -15.35 -50.14 32.70
C THR A 117 -15.24 -48.73 32.12
N GLU A 118 -15.80 -48.54 30.92
CA GLU A 118 -15.92 -47.23 30.25
C GLU A 118 -16.64 -46.16 31.09
N ARG A 119 -17.46 -46.58 32.06
CA ARG A 119 -18.21 -45.70 32.98
C ARG A 119 -17.45 -45.31 34.23
N ASP A 120 -16.35 -46.00 34.52
CA ASP A 120 -15.50 -45.76 35.69
C ASP A 120 -14.39 -44.76 35.40
N CYS A 121 -14.35 -44.17 34.21
CA CYS A 121 -13.38 -43.13 33.89
C CYS A 121 -13.66 -41.87 34.74
N LEU A 122 -12.60 -41.32 35.33
CA LEU A 122 -12.62 -40.03 36.03
C LEU A 122 -12.05 -38.91 35.16
N SER A 123 -11.15 -39.25 34.23
CA SER A 123 -10.62 -38.37 33.20
C SER A 123 -10.23 -39.16 31.95
N CYS A 124 -10.27 -38.51 30.79
CA CYS A 124 -10.04 -39.16 29.49
C CYS A 124 -8.62 -38.93 28.98
N ARG A 125 -8.11 -39.93 28.25
CA ARG A 125 -6.80 -39.84 27.58
C ARG A 125 -6.81 -38.89 26.38
N ASN A 126 -7.89 -38.96 25.60
CA ASN A 126 -8.03 -38.21 24.34
C ASN A 126 -9.16 -37.17 24.46
N VAL A 127 -10.39 -37.57 24.12
CA VAL A 127 -11.56 -36.68 24.16
C VAL A 127 -12.64 -37.20 25.10
N GLN A 128 -13.42 -36.27 25.63
CA GLN A 128 -14.54 -36.53 26.52
C GLN A 128 -15.88 -36.12 25.91
N LEU A 129 -16.87 -36.99 26.01
CA LEU A 129 -18.26 -36.71 25.70
C LEU A 129 -19.08 -36.79 26.99
N ILE A 130 -19.91 -35.78 27.25
CA ILE A 130 -20.86 -35.81 28.38
C ILE A 130 -22.22 -36.22 27.81
N SER A 131 -22.60 -37.48 28.01
CA SER A 131 -23.90 -38.01 27.62
C SER A 131 -24.73 -38.25 28.87
N ASP A 132 -25.91 -37.64 28.97
CA ASP A 132 -26.82 -37.79 30.12
C ASP A 132 -26.17 -37.53 31.49
N GLY A 133 -25.24 -36.56 31.53
CA GLY A 133 -24.49 -36.21 32.75
C GLY A 133 -23.36 -37.18 33.12
N GLN A 134 -23.09 -38.20 32.30
CA GLN A 134 -22.02 -39.16 32.50
C GLN A 134 -20.84 -38.92 31.55
N LEU A 135 -19.61 -39.03 32.08
CA LEU A 135 -18.37 -38.92 31.30
C LEU A 135 -18.15 -40.18 30.47
N VAL A 136 -17.99 -40.02 29.16
CA VAL A 136 -17.61 -41.08 28.22
C VAL A 136 -16.31 -40.68 27.54
N CYS A 137 -15.29 -41.52 27.67
CA CYS A 137 -13.99 -41.29 27.03
C CYS A 137 -13.95 -41.96 25.66
N LEU A 138 -13.59 -41.20 24.63
CA LEU A 138 -13.50 -41.67 23.25
C LEU A 138 -12.10 -41.36 22.69
N THR A 139 -11.69 -42.12 21.69
CA THR A 139 -10.44 -41.84 20.97
C THR A 139 -10.56 -40.58 20.12
N ASN A 140 -11.66 -40.44 19.38
CA ASN A 140 -12.01 -39.28 18.57
C ASN A 140 -13.51 -38.97 18.73
N CYS A 141 -13.94 -37.74 18.46
CA CYS A 141 -15.35 -37.40 18.45
C CYS A 141 -16.10 -38.14 17.32
N SER A 142 -17.36 -38.48 17.57
CA SER A 142 -18.23 -39.09 16.56
C SER A 142 -18.53 -38.09 15.44
N VAL A 143 -19.00 -38.58 14.28
CA VAL A 143 -19.30 -37.72 13.13
C VAL A 143 -20.32 -36.62 13.42
N SER A 144 -21.14 -36.78 14.46
CA SER A 144 -22.16 -35.82 14.91
C SER A 144 -21.65 -34.76 15.89
N HIS A 145 -20.35 -34.80 16.22
CA HIS A 145 -19.72 -33.91 17.19
C HIS A 145 -18.39 -33.38 16.67
N TYR A 146 -18.11 -32.10 16.92
CA TYR A 146 -16.78 -31.52 16.71
C TYR A 146 -15.98 -31.52 18.01
N GLN A 147 -14.66 -31.45 17.88
CA GLN A 147 -13.74 -31.39 19.01
C GLN A 147 -13.47 -29.93 19.39
N ASP A 148 -13.84 -29.56 20.61
CA ASP A 148 -13.54 -28.28 21.25
C ASP A 148 -12.54 -28.52 22.40
N GLY A 149 -11.25 -28.36 22.10
CA GLY A 149 -10.16 -28.74 23.01
C GLY A 149 -10.14 -30.25 23.27
N THR A 150 -10.50 -30.66 24.48
CA THR A 150 -10.65 -32.08 24.85
C THR A 150 -12.10 -32.56 24.87
N GLN A 151 -13.08 -31.68 24.61
CA GLN A 151 -14.50 -32.01 24.71
C GLN A 151 -15.13 -32.22 23.33
N CYS A 152 -15.95 -33.25 23.18
CA CYS A 152 -16.81 -33.43 22.01
C CYS A 152 -18.12 -32.66 22.21
N ARG A 153 -18.42 -31.75 21.28
CA ARG A 153 -19.64 -30.92 21.28
C ARG A 153 -20.49 -31.21 20.05
N PRO A 154 -21.82 -31.22 20.18
CA PRO A 154 -22.69 -31.58 19.07
C PRO A 154 -22.57 -30.56 17.94
N CYS A 155 -22.65 -31.05 16.70
CA CYS A 155 -22.73 -30.23 15.52
C CYS A 155 -24.03 -29.41 15.47
N HIS A 156 -24.03 -28.32 14.71
CA HIS A 156 -25.24 -27.55 14.47
C HIS A 156 -26.28 -28.41 13.73
N GLU A 157 -27.56 -28.27 14.08
CA GLU A 157 -28.65 -29.08 13.54
C GLU A 157 -28.88 -28.88 12.03
N SER A 158 -28.37 -27.78 11.47
CA SER A 158 -28.43 -27.49 10.03
C SER A 158 -27.41 -28.26 9.19
N CYS A 159 -26.40 -28.89 9.81
CA CYS A 159 -25.39 -29.66 9.10
C CYS A 159 -25.95 -30.97 8.57
N SER A 160 -25.65 -31.31 7.31
CA SER A 160 -26.10 -32.57 6.72
C SER A 160 -25.48 -33.76 7.44
N ASN A 161 -26.32 -34.74 7.81
CA ASN A 161 -25.95 -35.92 8.59
C ASN A 161 -25.16 -35.59 9.87
N LEU A 162 -25.36 -34.38 10.42
CA LEU A 162 -24.64 -33.83 11.56
C LEU A 162 -23.11 -33.77 11.38
N ARG A 163 -22.56 -33.77 10.16
CA ARG A 163 -21.10 -33.68 9.95
C ARG A 163 -20.62 -32.23 10.02
N CYS A 164 -19.71 -31.94 10.97
CA CYS A 164 -19.18 -30.59 11.16
C CYS A 164 -17.72 -30.58 11.61
N THR A 165 -17.11 -29.39 11.53
CA THR A 165 -15.78 -29.08 12.09
C THR A 165 -15.84 -28.05 13.22
N GLY A 166 -17.02 -27.47 13.47
CA GLY A 166 -17.24 -26.50 14.54
C GLY A 166 -18.72 -26.22 14.80
N PRO A 167 -19.01 -25.20 15.63
CA PRO A 167 -20.38 -24.87 16.07
C PRO A 167 -21.21 -24.11 15.04
N GLY A 168 -20.61 -23.56 13.99
CA GLY A 168 -21.27 -22.70 13.02
C GLY A 168 -22.30 -23.43 12.15
N ASP A 169 -23.28 -22.68 11.67
CA ASP A 169 -24.28 -23.14 10.70
C ASP A 169 -23.83 -22.89 9.25
N HIS A 170 -22.62 -22.37 9.02
CA HIS A 170 -22.06 -22.12 7.69
C HIS A 170 -21.29 -23.31 7.12
N LEU A 171 -21.06 -23.31 5.82
CA LEU A 171 -20.28 -24.36 5.15
C LEU A 171 -18.77 -24.12 5.35
N GLY A 172 -18.03 -25.16 5.72
CA GLY A 172 -16.57 -25.16 5.80
C GLY A 172 -16.01 -25.19 7.23
N GLU A 173 -14.82 -24.60 7.40
CA GLU A 173 -14.10 -24.63 8.67
C GLU A 173 -14.85 -23.87 9.77
N GLY A 174 -14.95 -24.48 10.95
CA GLY A 174 -15.69 -23.93 12.09
C GLY A 174 -17.21 -24.08 11.98
N GLY A 175 -17.73 -24.72 10.93
CA GLY A 175 -19.15 -24.97 10.72
C GLY A 175 -19.42 -26.37 10.16
N CYS A 176 -20.41 -26.49 9.30
CA CYS A 176 -20.84 -27.73 8.67
C CYS A 176 -19.86 -28.17 7.58
N SER A 177 -19.60 -29.48 7.50
CA SER A 177 -18.83 -30.05 6.39
C SER A 177 -19.64 -30.08 5.10
N GLU A 178 -20.95 -30.31 5.21
CA GLU A 178 -21.91 -30.33 4.10
C GLU A 178 -23.26 -29.79 4.59
N CYS A 179 -23.99 -29.08 3.72
CA CYS A 179 -25.36 -28.63 3.97
C CYS A 179 -26.36 -29.51 3.21
N LEU A 180 -27.51 -29.81 3.82
CA LEU A 180 -28.62 -30.43 3.08
C LEU A 180 -29.34 -29.38 2.24
N TYR A 181 -29.61 -28.24 2.86
CA TYR A 181 -30.15 -27.03 2.26
C TYR A 181 -29.26 -25.84 2.59
N ALA A 182 -29.15 -24.85 1.70
CA ALA A 182 -28.27 -23.71 1.92
C ALA A 182 -28.89 -22.39 1.41
N GLN A 183 -28.53 -21.28 2.04
CA GLN A 183 -28.81 -19.94 1.54
C GLN A 183 -27.56 -19.38 0.87
N LEU A 184 -27.69 -18.84 -0.34
CA LEU A 184 -26.57 -18.23 -1.06
C LEU A 184 -26.54 -16.71 -0.96
N SER A 185 -25.36 -16.16 -1.17
CA SER A 185 -25.15 -14.74 -1.44
C SER A 185 -25.40 -14.43 -2.92
N ARG A 186 -25.40 -13.13 -3.26
CA ARG A 186 -25.39 -12.70 -4.67
C ARG A 186 -24.09 -13.06 -5.41
N SER A 187 -23.01 -13.37 -4.68
CA SER A 187 -21.74 -13.88 -5.22
C SER A 187 -21.74 -15.40 -5.42
N HIS A 188 -22.87 -16.08 -5.17
CA HIS A 188 -22.98 -17.55 -5.14
C HIS A 188 -22.10 -18.23 -4.08
N GLU A 189 -21.92 -17.59 -2.94
CA GLU A 189 -21.25 -18.17 -1.77
C GLU A 189 -22.30 -18.61 -0.74
N VAL A 190 -22.09 -19.77 -0.12
CA VAL A 190 -23.01 -20.27 0.91
C VAL A 190 -22.91 -19.39 2.16
N ILE A 191 -23.99 -18.68 2.48
CA ILE A 191 -24.10 -17.85 3.68
C ILE A 191 -24.25 -18.75 4.91
N ARG A 192 -25.20 -19.69 4.85
CA ARG A 192 -25.53 -20.63 5.93
C ARG A 192 -26.27 -21.85 5.41
N CYS A 193 -26.12 -22.97 6.09
CA CYS A 193 -26.95 -24.16 5.96
C CYS A 193 -28.33 -23.91 6.60
N LEU A 194 -29.37 -24.49 6.03
CA LEU A 194 -30.76 -24.31 6.43
C LEU A 194 -31.36 -25.63 6.93
N ILE A 195 -32.36 -25.52 7.81
CA ILE A 195 -33.16 -26.63 8.30
C ILE A 195 -34.55 -26.48 7.71
N ALA A 196 -35.03 -27.52 7.02
CA ALA A 196 -36.38 -27.57 6.51
C ALA A 196 -36.91 -29.01 6.49
N PRO A 197 -38.22 -29.21 6.69
CA PRO A 197 -38.83 -30.54 6.68
C PRO A 197 -38.85 -31.16 5.27
N SER A 198 -38.87 -30.34 4.22
CA SER A 198 -38.89 -30.79 2.83
C SER A 198 -38.12 -29.83 1.92
N MET A 199 -37.71 -30.32 0.74
CA MET A 199 -37.04 -29.49 -0.27
C MET A 199 -37.90 -28.32 -0.79
N HIS A 200 -39.24 -28.45 -0.73
CA HIS A 200 -40.16 -27.40 -1.19
C HIS A 200 -40.29 -26.26 -0.18
N GLU A 201 -40.04 -26.54 1.10
CA GLU A 201 -40.09 -25.57 2.21
C GLU A 201 -38.72 -24.97 2.54
N ALA A 202 -37.64 -25.45 1.91
CA ALA A 202 -36.28 -25.01 2.19
C ALA A 202 -36.08 -23.48 2.12
N CYS A 203 -36.78 -22.82 1.20
CA CYS A 203 -36.68 -21.38 0.98
C CYS A 203 -37.95 -20.59 1.31
N SER A 204 -39.01 -21.24 1.82
CA SER A 204 -40.32 -20.58 2.02
C SER A 204 -40.26 -19.45 3.04
N ASP A 205 -39.42 -19.60 4.06
CA ASP A 205 -39.29 -18.65 5.17
C ASP A 205 -38.25 -17.55 4.87
N ILE A 206 -37.61 -17.59 3.70
CA ILE A 206 -36.54 -16.67 3.32
C ILE A 206 -37.07 -15.69 2.27
N ILE A 207 -37.49 -14.52 2.74
CA ILE A 207 -38.02 -13.46 1.88
C ILE A 207 -36.96 -13.02 0.87
N GLY A 208 -37.35 -12.93 -0.40
CA GLY A 208 -36.48 -12.48 -1.49
C GLY A 208 -35.52 -13.56 -2.00
N TYR A 209 -35.84 -14.83 -1.77
CA TYR A 209 -35.09 -15.98 -2.26
C TYR A 209 -36.01 -16.99 -2.93
N TYR A 210 -35.47 -17.81 -3.83
CA TYR A 210 -36.19 -18.90 -4.50
C TYR A 210 -35.37 -20.20 -4.47
N PRO A 211 -36.02 -21.38 -4.47
CA PRO A 211 -35.32 -22.67 -4.44
C PRO A 211 -34.74 -23.03 -5.80
N SER A 212 -33.52 -23.55 -5.80
CA SER A 212 -32.79 -24.03 -6.97
C SER A 212 -32.11 -25.38 -6.68
N THR A 213 -32.10 -26.25 -7.68
CA THR A 213 -31.52 -27.61 -7.63
C THR A 213 -30.20 -27.71 -8.41
N GLN A 214 -29.64 -26.57 -8.83
CA GLN A 214 -28.33 -26.56 -9.47
C GLN A 214 -27.25 -27.07 -8.49
N ALA A 215 -26.23 -27.76 -9.00
CA ALA A 215 -25.18 -28.29 -8.16
C ALA A 215 -24.30 -27.15 -7.61
N ILE A 216 -24.16 -27.09 -6.28
CA ILE A 216 -23.24 -26.22 -5.55
C ILE A 216 -22.37 -27.11 -4.66
N ASP A 217 -21.07 -26.86 -4.65
CA ASP A 217 -20.14 -27.67 -3.86
C ASP A 217 -20.47 -27.60 -2.37
N GLY A 218 -20.52 -28.75 -1.71
CA GLY A 218 -20.92 -28.88 -0.31
C GLY A 218 -22.42 -28.73 -0.01
N VAL A 219 -23.31 -28.59 -1.02
CA VAL A 219 -24.78 -28.56 -0.84
C VAL A 219 -25.42 -29.79 -1.51
N GLN A 220 -26.19 -30.57 -0.76
CA GLN A 220 -26.68 -31.87 -1.24
C GLN A 220 -27.98 -31.83 -2.05
N LEU A 221 -28.98 -31.00 -1.68
CA LEU A 221 -30.31 -31.04 -2.31
C LEU A 221 -30.72 -29.71 -2.97
N VAL A 222 -31.05 -28.70 -2.16
CA VAL A 222 -31.62 -27.43 -2.64
C VAL A 222 -30.88 -26.27 -2.01
N HIS A 223 -30.62 -25.24 -2.80
CA HIS A 223 -30.14 -23.97 -2.29
C HIS A 223 -31.13 -22.85 -2.62
N CYS A 224 -31.11 -21.81 -1.80
CA CYS A 224 -31.92 -20.63 -1.96
C CYS A 224 -31.07 -19.55 -2.62
N ASP A 225 -31.40 -19.25 -3.87
CA ASP A 225 -30.79 -18.16 -4.63
C ASP A 225 -31.53 -16.85 -4.37
N PRO A 226 -30.82 -15.72 -4.29
CA PRO A 226 -31.47 -14.43 -4.12
C PRO A 226 -32.26 -14.04 -5.37
N CYS A 227 -33.46 -13.49 -5.17
CA CYS A 227 -34.21 -12.85 -6.24
C CYS A 227 -33.46 -11.65 -6.82
N ASP A 228 -33.84 -11.26 -8.04
CA ASP A 228 -33.36 -10.03 -8.65
C ASP A 228 -33.62 -8.83 -7.72
N GLU A 229 -32.73 -7.85 -7.74
CA GLU A 229 -32.81 -6.68 -6.88
C GLU A 229 -34.12 -5.91 -7.00
N GLN A 230 -34.80 -6.00 -8.16
CA GLN A 230 -36.09 -5.36 -8.42
C GLN A 230 -37.31 -6.15 -7.91
N CYS A 231 -37.10 -7.36 -7.38
CA CYS A 231 -38.13 -8.24 -6.85
C CYS A 231 -38.13 -8.25 -5.31
N THR A 232 -39.31 -8.20 -4.69
CA THR A 232 -39.50 -8.51 -3.25
C THR A 232 -39.52 -10.01 -3.00
N SER A 233 -40.14 -10.78 -3.89
CA SER A 233 -40.15 -12.24 -3.94
C SER A 233 -40.17 -12.71 -5.40
N CYS A 234 -39.80 -13.97 -5.63
CA CYS A 234 -39.74 -14.58 -6.95
C CYS A 234 -39.79 -16.12 -6.84
N THR A 235 -40.01 -16.80 -7.97
CA THR A 235 -39.99 -18.27 -8.06
C THR A 235 -38.81 -18.81 -8.88
N SER A 236 -38.15 -17.95 -9.65
CA SER A 236 -36.91 -18.28 -10.39
C SER A 236 -36.09 -17.01 -10.70
N ALA A 237 -34.89 -17.19 -11.24
CA ALA A 237 -34.01 -16.08 -11.63
C ALA A 237 -34.63 -15.19 -12.72
N GLY A 238 -34.82 -13.91 -12.40
CA GLY A 238 -35.19 -12.87 -13.36
C GLY A 238 -36.15 -11.83 -12.78
N ARG A 239 -36.60 -10.93 -13.65
CA ARG A 239 -37.47 -9.79 -13.30
C ARG A 239 -38.87 -9.85 -13.88
N ASN A 240 -39.22 -10.92 -14.58
CA ASN A 240 -40.54 -11.06 -15.18
C ASN A 240 -41.55 -11.48 -14.11
N THR A 241 -42.68 -10.79 -14.03
CA THR A 241 -43.73 -11.01 -13.03
C THR A 241 -44.44 -12.35 -13.19
N ILE A 242 -44.50 -12.88 -14.42
CA ILE A 242 -45.17 -14.14 -14.75
C ILE A 242 -44.13 -15.25 -14.90
N ALA A 243 -43.15 -15.10 -15.79
CA ALA A 243 -42.17 -16.14 -16.07
C ALA A 243 -41.28 -16.46 -14.85
N ASN A 244 -40.98 -15.45 -14.02
CA ASN A 244 -40.14 -15.62 -12.83
C ASN A 244 -40.90 -15.44 -11.51
N GLY A 245 -42.22 -15.23 -11.57
CA GLY A 245 -43.04 -14.94 -10.39
C GLY A 245 -42.57 -13.71 -9.61
N CYS A 246 -41.84 -12.78 -10.25
CA CYS A 246 -41.24 -11.64 -9.58
C CYS A 246 -42.32 -10.66 -9.10
N VAL A 247 -42.37 -10.37 -7.80
CA VAL A 247 -43.22 -9.32 -7.25
C VAL A 247 -42.40 -8.02 -7.21
N CYS A 248 -42.80 -7.02 -7.99
CA CYS A 248 -41.98 -5.81 -8.16
C CYS A 248 -41.92 -4.97 -6.88
N LYS A 249 -40.71 -4.49 -6.53
CA LYS A 249 -40.50 -3.49 -5.46
C LYS A 249 -41.05 -2.11 -5.82
N GLY A 250 -40.79 -1.68 -7.06
CA GLY A 250 -41.15 -0.36 -7.57
C GLY A 250 -42.30 -0.46 -8.55
N TYR A 251 -41.95 -0.55 -9.84
CA TYR A 251 -42.91 -0.48 -10.93
C TYR A 251 -42.90 -1.74 -11.81
N ALA A 252 -44.03 -2.02 -12.43
CA ALA A 252 -44.17 -2.99 -13.52
C ALA A 252 -44.50 -2.24 -14.82
N ASN A 253 -43.93 -2.67 -15.96
CA ASN A 253 -44.35 -2.15 -17.26
C ASN A 253 -45.71 -2.75 -17.69
N GLU A 254 -46.50 -2.01 -18.46
CA GLU A 254 -47.76 -2.53 -19.02
C GLU A 254 -47.49 -3.39 -20.26
N MET A 255 -47.28 -4.70 -20.04
CA MET A 255 -47.49 -5.74 -21.03
C MET A 255 -48.30 -6.85 -20.36
N ALA A 256 -49.60 -6.96 -20.69
CA ALA A 256 -50.60 -7.77 -20.00
C ALA A 256 -50.31 -9.29 -19.88
N LYS A 257 -49.16 -9.77 -20.38
CA LYS A 257 -48.75 -11.18 -20.33
C LYS A 257 -47.30 -11.43 -19.91
N ASP A 258 -46.46 -10.39 -19.79
CA ASP A 258 -45.02 -10.54 -19.47
C ASP A 258 -44.46 -9.20 -18.95
N SER A 259 -44.96 -8.72 -17.80
CA SER A 259 -44.41 -7.48 -17.25
C SER A 259 -43.06 -7.70 -16.57
N ILE A 260 -42.17 -6.73 -16.70
CA ILE A 260 -40.83 -6.72 -16.13
C ILE A 260 -40.80 -5.67 -15.02
N CYS A 261 -40.21 -6.04 -13.88
CA CYS A 261 -40.04 -5.14 -12.76
C CYS A 261 -38.91 -4.14 -12.98
N LEU A 262 -39.18 -2.89 -12.63
CA LEU A 262 -38.33 -1.73 -12.82
C LEU A 262 -38.21 -0.96 -11.49
N ASP A 263 -37.02 -0.42 -11.22
CA ASP A 263 -36.81 0.52 -10.11
C ASP A 263 -37.58 1.83 -10.34
N ARG A 264 -37.54 2.31 -11.60
CA ARG A 264 -38.20 3.54 -12.06
C ARG A 264 -38.75 3.35 -13.47
N CYS A 265 -39.80 4.08 -13.81
CA CYS A 265 -40.26 4.13 -15.20
C CYS A 265 -39.18 4.70 -16.12
N PHE A 266 -39.06 4.14 -17.33
CA PHE A 266 -38.21 4.71 -18.37
C PHE A 266 -38.67 6.12 -18.74
N GLU A 267 -37.77 6.96 -19.23
CA GLU A 267 -38.10 8.30 -19.73
C GLU A 267 -39.16 8.29 -20.83
N SER A 268 -39.29 7.19 -21.59
CA SER A 268 -40.34 7.01 -22.61
C SER A 268 -41.70 6.58 -22.05
N HIS A 269 -41.87 6.55 -20.73
CA HIS A 269 -43.06 6.08 -20.03
C HIS A 269 -43.50 7.08 -18.96
N TYR A 270 -44.79 7.08 -18.63
CA TYR A 270 -45.35 7.80 -17.49
C TYR A 270 -45.82 6.83 -16.41
N ILE A 271 -45.93 7.36 -15.18
CA ILE A 271 -46.49 6.63 -14.04
C ILE A 271 -48.02 6.69 -14.17
N ALA A 272 -48.63 5.58 -14.56
CA ALA A 272 -50.08 5.46 -14.63
C ALA A 272 -50.71 5.18 -13.26
N GLN A 273 -49.97 4.51 -12.37
CA GLN A 273 -50.38 4.22 -11.00
C GLN A 273 -49.16 4.26 -10.09
N HIS A 274 -49.26 4.96 -8.96
CA HIS A 274 -48.21 4.96 -7.95
C HIS A 274 -48.22 3.65 -7.15
N PRO A 275 -47.05 3.16 -6.70
CA PRO A 275 -46.97 2.00 -5.83
C PRO A 275 -47.72 2.26 -4.53
N ASN A 276 -48.53 1.31 -4.10
CA ASN A 276 -49.35 1.42 -2.90
C ASN A 276 -49.12 0.21 -2.00
N GLY A 277 -47.91 0.09 -1.40
CA GLY A 277 -47.50 -0.86 -0.36
C GLY A 277 -47.61 -2.36 -0.68
N SER A 278 -48.78 -2.80 -1.16
CA SER A 278 -49.17 -4.14 -1.57
C SER A 278 -49.21 -4.33 -3.09
N GLN A 279 -49.23 -3.23 -3.88
CA GLN A 279 -49.23 -3.29 -5.35
C GLN A 279 -48.10 -2.42 -5.93
N PRO A 280 -47.37 -2.91 -6.95
CA PRO A 280 -46.36 -2.10 -7.63
C PRO A 280 -47.00 -0.99 -8.44
N GLY A 281 -46.24 0.08 -8.68
CA GLY A 281 -46.66 1.12 -9.61
C GLY A 281 -46.71 0.58 -11.04
N ILE A 282 -47.46 1.25 -11.92
CA ILE A 282 -47.60 0.84 -13.33
C ILE A 282 -46.97 1.91 -14.22
N CYS A 283 -46.01 1.50 -15.05
CA CYS A 283 -45.44 2.34 -16.10
C CYS A 283 -46.11 2.06 -17.44
N LYS A 284 -46.62 3.11 -18.09
CA LYS A 284 -47.22 3.03 -19.43
C LYS A 284 -46.43 3.86 -20.41
N SER A 285 -46.29 3.40 -21.64
CA SER A 285 -45.55 4.11 -22.67
C SER A 285 -46.21 5.45 -23.00
N CYS A 286 -45.38 6.48 -23.19
CA CYS A 286 -45.83 7.78 -23.67
C CYS A 286 -46.42 7.70 -25.07
N HIS A 287 -47.19 8.73 -25.45
CA HIS A 287 -47.66 8.87 -26.82
C HIS A 287 -46.47 8.89 -27.80
N HIS A 288 -46.62 8.29 -28.98
CA HIS A 288 -45.54 8.17 -29.98
C HIS A 288 -45.02 9.51 -30.52
N LEU A 289 -45.77 10.60 -30.31
CA LEU A 289 -45.37 11.99 -30.66
C LEU A 289 -44.57 12.68 -29.54
N CYS A 290 -44.47 12.07 -28.35
CA CYS A 290 -43.63 12.57 -27.27
C CYS A 290 -42.15 12.25 -27.55
N ASP A 291 -41.27 13.17 -27.17
CA ASP A 291 -39.84 12.95 -27.20
C ASP A 291 -39.45 11.87 -26.18
N ARG A 292 -38.71 10.84 -26.64
CA ARG A 292 -38.39 9.66 -25.82
C ARG A 292 -37.47 9.96 -24.63
N GLY A 293 -36.74 11.08 -24.63
CA GLY A 293 -35.82 11.46 -23.56
C GLY A 293 -36.39 12.46 -22.55
N HIS A 294 -37.62 12.95 -22.74
CA HIS A 294 -38.21 14.00 -21.90
C HIS A 294 -39.48 13.54 -21.17
N GLY A 295 -40.03 12.40 -21.56
CA GLY A 295 -41.20 11.79 -20.92
C GLY A 295 -42.50 12.55 -21.09
N CYS A 296 -43.50 12.07 -20.37
CA CYS A 296 -44.87 12.53 -20.46
C CYS A 296 -45.57 12.35 -19.11
N THR A 297 -46.70 13.04 -18.95
CA THR A 297 -47.58 12.89 -17.78
C THR A 297 -48.76 11.96 -18.05
N GLY A 298 -48.97 11.57 -19.31
CA GLY A 298 -50.10 10.73 -19.72
C GLY A 298 -49.98 10.22 -21.16
N PRO A 299 -50.99 9.47 -21.65
CA PRO A 299 -50.94 8.80 -22.94
C PRO A 299 -51.30 9.71 -24.13
N SER A 300 -51.74 10.94 -23.89
CA SER A 300 -52.16 11.86 -24.95
C SER A 300 -50.97 12.59 -25.59
N PRO A 301 -51.05 12.94 -26.90
CA PRO A 301 -50.10 13.88 -27.51
C PRO A 301 -50.09 15.27 -26.87
N SER A 302 -51.09 15.59 -26.05
CA SER A 302 -51.17 16.85 -25.28
C SER A 302 -50.47 16.79 -23.91
N GLU A 303 -49.93 15.63 -23.53
CA GLU A 303 -49.37 15.35 -22.20
C GLU A 303 -47.87 15.02 -22.27
N CYS A 304 -47.23 15.33 -23.40
CA CYS A 304 -45.80 15.20 -23.56
C CYS A 304 -45.10 16.37 -22.84
N ASN A 305 -44.03 16.08 -22.10
CA ASN A 305 -43.19 17.14 -21.54
C ASN A 305 -42.43 17.88 -22.65
N GLN A 306 -42.16 17.18 -23.76
CA GLN A 306 -41.61 17.75 -24.98
C GLN A 306 -42.05 16.96 -26.21
N CYS A 307 -42.31 17.67 -27.31
CA CYS A 307 -42.70 17.07 -28.58
C CYS A 307 -41.49 16.57 -29.37
N MET A 308 -41.63 15.38 -29.96
CA MET A 308 -40.60 14.78 -30.81
C MET A 308 -40.35 15.61 -32.07
N HIS A 309 -41.43 16.06 -32.71
CA HIS A 309 -41.39 16.79 -33.98
C HIS A 309 -41.73 18.27 -33.84
N ALA A 310 -42.99 18.61 -33.56
CA ALA A 310 -43.45 19.99 -33.48
C ALA A 310 -44.57 20.19 -32.47
N THR A 311 -44.70 21.43 -32.00
CA THR A 311 -45.72 21.92 -31.06
C THR A 311 -46.60 22.95 -31.76
N LEU A 312 -47.92 22.85 -31.56
CA LEU A 312 -48.88 23.77 -32.17
C LEU A 312 -48.83 25.17 -31.53
N ALA A 313 -48.79 26.24 -32.33
CA ALA A 313 -48.85 27.60 -31.79
C ALA A 313 -50.23 27.91 -31.19
N GLY A 314 -50.23 28.44 -29.96
CA GLY A 314 -51.44 28.77 -29.19
C GLY A 314 -51.82 27.68 -28.20
N GLU A 315 -51.40 26.43 -28.43
CA GLU A 315 -51.61 25.28 -27.54
C GLU A 315 -50.26 24.61 -27.25
N PRO A 316 -49.45 25.15 -26.31
CA PRO A 316 -48.05 24.79 -26.12
C PRO A 316 -47.80 23.34 -25.70
N ASN A 317 -48.84 22.58 -25.36
CA ASN A 317 -48.71 21.19 -24.92
C ASN A 317 -49.11 20.17 -25.98
N VAL A 318 -49.62 20.58 -27.15
CA VAL A 318 -50.11 19.65 -28.18
C VAL A 318 -49.01 19.34 -29.20
N CYS A 319 -48.58 18.08 -29.20
CA CYS A 319 -47.60 17.58 -30.16
C CYS A 319 -48.26 17.14 -31.47
N VAL A 320 -47.67 17.57 -32.58
CA VAL A 320 -48.07 17.22 -33.94
C VAL A 320 -46.88 16.63 -34.70
N ALA A 321 -47.16 15.71 -35.63
CA ALA A 321 -46.13 15.10 -36.47
C ALA A 321 -45.55 16.11 -37.47
N GLU A 322 -46.41 16.98 -38.03
CA GLU A 322 -46.08 18.02 -38.99
C GLU A 322 -46.87 19.30 -38.67
N CYS A 323 -46.32 20.46 -39.04
CA CYS A 323 -47.01 21.73 -38.82
C CYS A 323 -48.22 21.88 -39.76
N PRO A 324 -49.39 22.29 -39.25
CA PRO A 324 -50.57 22.51 -40.07
C PRO A 324 -50.39 23.71 -41.02
N GLU A 325 -51.16 23.75 -42.10
CA GLU A 325 -51.05 24.78 -43.15
C GLU A 325 -51.24 26.22 -42.62
N GLU A 326 -51.98 26.39 -41.52
CA GLU A 326 -52.22 27.68 -40.87
C GLU A 326 -50.97 28.23 -40.13
N PHE A 327 -50.03 27.34 -39.76
CA PHE A 327 -48.81 27.66 -39.02
C PHE A 327 -47.59 26.93 -39.63
N PRO A 328 -47.24 27.18 -40.90
CA PRO A 328 -46.36 26.29 -41.67
C PRO A 328 -44.86 26.42 -41.30
N PHE A 329 -44.48 27.39 -40.46
CA PHE A 329 -43.07 27.69 -40.21
C PHE A 329 -42.60 27.15 -38.86
N LEU A 330 -41.77 26.11 -38.86
CA LEU A 330 -41.15 25.58 -37.64
C LEU A 330 -39.98 26.46 -37.20
N ASP A 331 -39.95 26.86 -35.93
CA ASP A 331 -38.81 27.58 -35.34
C ASP A 331 -37.79 26.64 -34.67
N ASP A 332 -36.69 27.23 -34.17
CA ASP A 332 -35.61 26.49 -33.52
C ASP A 332 -36.06 25.82 -32.18
N PHE A 333 -37.22 26.19 -31.63
CA PHE A 333 -37.82 25.60 -30.44
C PHE A 333 -38.89 24.55 -30.76
N LYS A 334 -38.97 24.11 -32.03
CA LYS A 334 -39.96 23.15 -32.54
C LYS A 334 -41.40 23.66 -32.44
N MET A 335 -41.64 24.97 -32.43
CA MET A 335 -43.00 25.53 -32.48
C MET A 335 -43.41 25.90 -33.91
N CYS A 336 -44.64 25.52 -34.27
CA CYS A 336 -45.25 25.90 -35.55
C CYS A 336 -45.73 27.35 -35.49
N ASN A 337 -45.17 28.23 -36.31
CA ASN A 337 -45.47 29.66 -36.33
C ASN A 337 -46.17 30.08 -37.63
N ARG A 338 -46.95 31.16 -37.56
CA ARG A 338 -47.57 31.79 -38.75
C ARG A 338 -46.57 32.57 -39.61
N VAL A 339 -45.45 32.97 -39.02
CA VAL A 339 -44.43 33.82 -39.65
C VAL A 339 -43.07 33.15 -39.49
N ASP A 340 -42.22 33.28 -40.50
CA ASP A 340 -40.83 32.82 -40.46
C ASP A 340 -39.99 33.69 -39.51
N VAL A 341 -39.97 33.30 -38.23
CA VAL A 341 -39.23 33.97 -37.15
C VAL A 341 -37.73 34.02 -37.44
N LYS A 342 -37.19 32.99 -38.10
CA LYS A 342 -35.77 32.89 -38.46
C LYS A 342 -35.39 34.00 -39.44
N ARG A 343 -36.22 34.24 -40.45
CA ARG A 343 -36.04 35.32 -41.44
C ARG A 343 -36.15 36.73 -40.84
N GLU A 344 -37.02 36.93 -39.85
CA GLU A 344 -37.10 38.22 -39.14
C GLU A 344 -35.88 38.49 -38.24
N ARG A 345 -35.40 37.47 -37.52
CA ARG A 345 -34.21 37.59 -36.67
C ARG A 345 -32.97 37.94 -37.49
N GLU A 346 -32.79 37.32 -38.66
CA GLU A 346 -31.70 37.66 -39.56
C GLU A 346 -31.74 39.13 -40.04
N ARG A 347 -32.93 39.65 -40.34
CA ARG A 347 -33.09 41.07 -40.74
C ARG A 347 -32.67 42.01 -39.61
N ARG A 348 -33.07 41.73 -38.37
CA ARG A 348 -32.70 42.55 -37.20
C ARG A 348 -31.21 42.47 -36.89
N SER A 349 -30.61 41.28 -36.95
CA SER A 349 -29.17 41.09 -36.74
C SER A 349 -28.32 41.82 -37.78
N LYS A 350 -28.74 41.83 -39.05
CA LYS A 350 -28.07 42.59 -40.12
C LYS A 350 -28.12 44.10 -39.87
N MET A 351 -29.23 44.63 -39.36
CA MET A 351 -29.35 46.06 -39.01
C MET A 351 -28.45 46.46 -37.82
N ILE A 352 -28.36 45.62 -36.78
CA ILE A 352 -27.52 45.89 -35.60
C ILE A 352 -26.03 45.83 -35.97
N ALA A 353 -25.64 44.84 -36.77
CA ALA A 353 -24.25 44.69 -37.23
C ALA A 353 -23.76 45.91 -38.03
N ALA A 354 -24.60 46.46 -38.92
CA ALA A 354 -24.26 47.65 -39.70
C ALA A 354 -24.00 48.89 -38.80
N SER A 355 -24.81 49.09 -37.78
CA SER A 355 -24.67 50.21 -36.83
C SER A 355 -23.39 50.10 -35.99
N LEU A 356 -23.03 48.89 -35.53
CA LEU A 356 -21.82 48.66 -34.75
C LEU A 356 -20.53 48.88 -35.55
N VAL A 357 -20.53 48.53 -36.85
CA VAL A 357 -19.39 48.78 -37.75
C VAL A 357 -19.15 50.28 -37.95
N ALA A 358 -20.22 51.07 -38.09
CA ALA A 358 -20.11 52.54 -38.22
C ALA A 358 -19.54 53.20 -36.95
N ILE A 359 -19.96 52.74 -35.76
CA ILE A 359 -19.43 53.27 -34.49
C ILE A 359 -17.97 52.85 -34.28
N PHE A 360 -17.62 51.60 -34.58
CA PHE A 360 -16.25 51.09 -34.44
C PHE A 360 -15.27 51.82 -35.35
N THR A 361 -15.66 52.11 -36.59
CA THR A 361 -14.81 52.85 -37.55
C THR A 361 -14.53 54.29 -37.08
N LEU A 362 -15.52 54.99 -36.54
CA LEU A 362 -15.33 56.32 -35.95
C LEU A 362 -14.41 56.30 -34.72
N LEU A 363 -14.54 55.28 -33.85
CA LEU A 363 -13.68 55.10 -32.69
C LEU A 363 -12.22 54.79 -33.08
N VAL A 364 -12.01 53.98 -34.13
CA VAL A 364 -10.67 53.68 -34.66
C VAL A 364 -10.01 54.94 -35.23
N ILE A 365 -10.74 55.79 -35.95
CA ILE A 365 -10.21 57.05 -36.48
C ILE A 365 -9.81 58.00 -35.34
N ALA A 366 -10.65 58.14 -34.30
CA ALA A 366 -10.31 58.94 -33.12
C ALA A 366 -9.09 58.38 -32.37
N MET A 367 -9.03 57.06 -32.18
CA MET A 367 -7.87 56.36 -31.60
C MET A 367 -6.60 56.54 -32.42
N MET A 368 -6.69 56.58 -33.75
CA MET A 368 -5.54 56.84 -34.61
C MET A 368 -5.02 58.27 -34.46
N ILE A 369 -5.90 59.27 -34.36
CA ILE A 369 -5.51 60.66 -34.10
C ILE A 369 -4.84 60.80 -32.73
N VAL A 370 -5.41 60.19 -31.69
CA VAL A 370 -4.83 60.15 -30.34
C VAL A 370 -3.50 59.39 -30.35
N CYS A 371 -3.40 58.24 -31.02
CA CYS A 371 -2.17 57.48 -31.16
C CYS A 371 -1.08 58.26 -31.92
N MET A 372 -1.42 59.02 -32.96
CA MET A 372 -0.45 59.86 -33.67
C MET A 372 0.07 60.99 -32.79
N ARG A 373 -0.79 61.63 -31.99
CA ARG A 373 -0.38 62.62 -30.98
C ARG A 373 0.43 62.02 -29.83
N CYS A 374 0.03 60.85 -29.34
CA CYS A 374 0.78 60.11 -28.31
C CYS A 374 2.12 59.57 -28.82
N ARG A 375 2.22 59.16 -30.10
CA ARG A 375 3.48 58.70 -30.72
C ARG A 375 4.46 59.84 -30.92
N THR A 376 3.98 61.00 -31.36
CA THR A 376 4.83 62.20 -31.47
C THR A 376 5.29 62.70 -30.10
N PHE A 377 4.43 62.64 -29.09
CA PHE A 377 4.78 62.93 -27.69
C PHE A 377 5.76 61.90 -27.09
N LYS A 378 5.51 60.58 -27.24
CA LYS A 378 6.41 59.51 -26.80
C LYS A 378 7.77 59.54 -27.49
N ARG A 379 7.85 59.91 -28.78
CA ARG A 379 9.13 60.04 -29.50
C ARG A 379 9.99 61.17 -28.94
N LYS A 380 9.38 62.26 -28.46
CA LYS A 380 10.08 63.32 -27.72
C LYS A 380 10.56 62.82 -26.35
N LEU A 381 9.68 62.16 -25.59
CA LEU A 381 10.00 61.64 -24.24
C LEU A 381 11.06 60.52 -24.24
N LEU A 382 11.07 59.63 -25.24
CA LEU A 382 12.03 58.52 -25.35
C LEU A 382 13.44 58.99 -25.74
N LYS A 383 13.56 60.09 -26.50
CA LYS A 383 14.86 60.73 -26.79
C LYS A 383 15.46 61.37 -25.54
N GLU A 384 14.63 61.98 -24.68
CA GLU A 384 15.07 62.51 -23.38
C GLU A 384 15.38 61.40 -22.36
N GLN A 385 14.62 60.30 -22.34
CA GLN A 385 14.83 59.19 -21.39
C GLN A 385 16.04 58.29 -21.73
N ILE A 386 16.43 58.11 -22.99
CA ILE A 386 17.62 57.29 -23.34
C ILE A 386 18.93 58.03 -23.02
N SER A 387 18.94 59.37 -23.09
CA SER A 387 20.11 60.19 -22.74
C SER A 387 20.40 60.25 -21.24
N ASN A 388 19.40 59.99 -20.39
CA ASN A 388 19.47 60.22 -18.93
C ASN A 388 19.47 58.94 -18.06
N TYR A 389 19.55 57.71 -18.62
CA TYR A 389 19.31 56.48 -17.84
C TYR A 389 20.47 55.48 -17.72
N VAL A 390 21.68 55.86 -18.13
CA VAL A 390 22.90 55.10 -17.79
C VAL A 390 23.73 55.93 -16.82
N ASP A 391 23.29 56.01 -15.57
CA ASP A 391 24.13 56.44 -14.45
C ASP A 391 25.25 55.40 -14.27
N ILE A 392 26.36 55.60 -14.98
CA ILE A 392 27.65 55.01 -14.62
C ILE A 392 28.32 56.06 -13.74
N PRO A 393 28.77 55.74 -12.50
CA PRO A 393 29.40 56.72 -11.62
C PRO A 393 30.41 57.60 -12.36
N GLU A 394 30.37 58.91 -12.11
CA GLU A 394 31.45 59.81 -12.51
C GLU A 394 32.73 59.27 -11.89
N LEU A 395 33.63 58.76 -12.74
CA LEU A 395 34.98 58.47 -12.32
C LEU A 395 35.77 59.76 -12.47
N THR A 396 36.36 60.20 -11.36
CA THR A 396 37.30 61.31 -11.35
C THR A 396 38.39 61.10 -12.42
N PRO A 397 38.81 62.17 -13.11
CA PRO A 397 39.84 62.07 -14.15
C PRO A 397 41.11 61.45 -13.56
N ILE A 398 41.68 60.50 -14.29
CA ILE A 398 42.84 59.70 -13.87
C ILE A 398 44.11 60.57 -13.94
N ASP A 399 44.84 60.61 -12.83
CA ASP A 399 46.27 60.92 -12.81
C ASP A 399 47.03 59.85 -13.62
N PRO A 400 47.80 60.19 -14.66
CA PRO A 400 48.45 59.25 -15.58
C PRO A 400 49.45 58.26 -14.93
N SER A 401 49.65 58.31 -13.61
CA SER A 401 50.57 57.44 -12.86
C SER A 401 49.95 56.18 -12.23
N ILE A 402 48.61 55.99 -12.27
CA ILE A 402 47.93 54.86 -11.58
C ILE A 402 47.66 53.69 -12.54
N ARG A 403 48.15 52.47 -12.22
CA ARG A 403 47.84 51.23 -12.96
C ARG A 403 46.34 50.88 -12.89
N SER A 404 45.77 50.54 -14.04
CA SER A 404 44.35 50.20 -14.26
C SER A 404 43.88 48.96 -13.48
N ASN A 405 42.79 49.07 -12.71
CA ASN A 405 42.19 48.00 -11.89
C ASN A 405 40.88 47.45 -12.53
N MET A 406 40.64 46.12 -12.46
CA MET A 406 39.49 45.43 -13.08
C MET A 406 38.12 45.80 -12.48
N SER A 407 38.08 46.45 -11.32
CA SER A 407 36.86 46.87 -10.62
C SER A 407 36.00 47.92 -11.36
N ARG A 408 36.45 48.41 -12.52
CA ARG A 408 35.76 49.44 -13.33
C ARG A 408 35.03 48.90 -14.55
N VAL A 409 35.17 47.61 -14.85
CA VAL A 409 34.54 46.96 -16.00
C VAL A 409 33.27 46.25 -15.53
N ASN A 410 32.15 46.49 -16.20
CA ASN A 410 30.88 45.82 -15.90
C ASN A 410 30.90 44.38 -16.42
N LEU A 411 30.79 43.39 -15.54
CA LEU A 411 30.70 41.97 -15.90
C LEU A 411 29.25 41.58 -16.15
N ILE A 412 28.97 41.06 -17.34
CA ILE A 412 27.64 40.68 -17.83
C ILE A 412 27.60 39.15 -17.96
N THR A 413 26.54 38.50 -17.47
CA THR A 413 26.37 37.05 -17.61
C THR A 413 25.79 36.69 -18.99
N ALA A 414 26.08 35.49 -19.51
CA ALA A 414 25.57 35.07 -20.82
C ALA A 414 24.04 35.13 -20.92
N SER A 415 23.35 34.85 -19.81
CA SER A 415 21.88 34.96 -19.69
C SER A 415 21.32 36.38 -19.80
N GLU A 416 22.15 37.41 -19.60
CA GLU A 416 21.76 38.82 -19.76
C GLU A 416 21.94 39.31 -21.20
N LEU A 417 22.50 38.47 -22.08
CA LEU A 417 22.76 38.80 -23.47
C LEU A 417 21.89 37.92 -24.38
N GLN A 418 21.30 38.56 -25.39
CA GLN A 418 20.59 37.85 -26.45
C GLN A 418 21.12 38.29 -27.79
N THR A 419 21.76 37.38 -28.52
CA THR A 419 22.15 37.62 -29.91
C THR A 419 20.91 37.52 -30.82
N LYS A 420 20.80 38.40 -31.81
CA LYS A 420 19.71 38.33 -32.81
C LYS A 420 20.01 37.37 -33.97
N GLY A 421 21.12 36.63 -33.89
CA GLY A 421 21.65 35.80 -34.98
C GLY A 421 22.21 36.58 -36.18
N THR A 422 21.87 37.86 -36.34
CA THR A 422 22.41 38.71 -37.41
C THR A 422 23.85 39.15 -37.12
N GLN A 423 24.79 38.66 -37.91
CA GLN A 423 26.17 39.14 -37.93
C GLN A 423 26.21 40.54 -38.56
N LEU A 424 26.76 41.50 -37.83
CA LEU A 424 27.00 42.87 -38.30
C LEU A 424 28.32 42.98 -39.09
N GLY A 425 29.31 42.15 -38.76
CA GLY A 425 30.60 42.11 -39.47
C GLY A 425 31.55 41.06 -38.88
N ALA A 426 32.58 40.67 -39.64
CA ALA A 426 33.66 39.79 -39.17
C ALA A 426 35.03 40.29 -39.67
N GLY A 427 36.06 40.13 -38.85
CA GLY A 427 37.43 40.51 -39.20
C GLY A 427 38.48 39.73 -38.40
N ALA A 428 39.73 40.19 -38.44
CA ALA A 428 40.87 39.56 -37.77
C ALA A 428 40.68 39.42 -36.23
N PHE A 429 39.95 40.35 -35.62
CA PHE A 429 39.75 40.43 -34.17
C PHE A 429 38.45 39.77 -33.67
N GLY A 430 37.73 39.05 -34.53
CA GLY A 430 36.49 38.36 -34.13
C GLY A 430 35.27 38.60 -35.04
N VAL A 431 34.11 38.17 -34.56
CA VAL A 431 32.80 38.36 -35.21
C VAL A 431 31.92 39.25 -34.36
N VAL A 432 31.22 40.21 -34.98
CA VAL A 432 30.30 41.13 -34.30
C VAL A 432 28.86 40.79 -34.66
N TYR A 433 28.01 40.64 -33.66
CA TYR A 433 26.57 40.41 -33.81
C TYR A 433 25.75 41.58 -33.27
N ALA A 434 24.57 41.79 -33.85
CA ALA A 434 23.56 42.62 -33.23
C ALA A 434 22.88 41.84 -32.10
N GLY A 435 22.65 42.47 -30.96
CA GLY A 435 22.01 41.82 -29.82
C GLY A 435 21.28 42.79 -28.91
N PHE A 436 20.75 42.24 -27.82
CA PHE A 436 20.19 42.98 -26.71
C PHE A 436 20.90 42.59 -25.42
N TRP A 437 21.12 43.59 -24.57
CA TRP A 437 21.52 43.43 -23.18
C TRP A 437 20.33 43.74 -22.26
N PHE A 438 20.14 42.91 -21.24
CA PHE A 438 19.10 43.00 -20.23
C PHE A 438 19.74 43.25 -18.86
N PRO A 439 19.78 44.49 -18.36
CA PRO A 439 20.41 44.80 -17.07
C PRO A 439 19.63 44.18 -15.89
N LYS A 440 20.32 43.44 -15.03
CA LYS A 440 19.74 42.90 -13.78
C LYS A 440 19.03 43.99 -12.96
N GLY A 441 17.84 43.64 -12.44
CA GLY A 441 17.06 44.49 -11.53
C GLY A 441 16.24 45.62 -12.18
N LYS A 442 16.32 45.82 -13.50
CA LYS A 442 15.59 46.93 -14.19
C LYS A 442 14.44 46.50 -15.11
N GLY A 443 13.86 45.31 -14.89
CA GLY A 443 12.66 44.84 -15.60
C GLY A 443 12.82 44.69 -17.12
N LYS A 444 11.73 44.85 -17.89
CA LYS A 444 11.63 44.65 -19.37
C LYS A 444 12.46 45.66 -20.22
N ILE A 445 13.47 46.30 -19.66
CA ILE A 445 14.35 47.20 -20.42
C ILE A 445 15.33 46.36 -21.23
N LYS A 446 15.30 46.53 -22.55
CA LYS A 446 16.24 45.91 -23.49
C LYS A 446 17.11 46.99 -24.12
N VAL A 447 18.42 46.89 -23.95
CA VAL A 447 19.38 47.82 -24.52
C VAL A 447 19.96 47.19 -25.80
N PRO A 448 19.79 47.80 -26.98
CA PRO A 448 20.42 47.29 -28.19
C PRO A 448 21.94 47.47 -28.10
N VAL A 449 22.68 46.39 -28.33
CA VAL A 449 24.15 46.35 -28.23
C VAL A 449 24.76 45.64 -29.44
N ALA A 450 26.02 45.96 -29.73
CA ALA A 450 26.86 45.18 -30.64
C ALA A 450 27.74 44.25 -29.80
N ILE A 451 27.67 42.94 -30.05
CA ILE A 451 28.37 41.90 -29.29
C ILE A 451 29.52 41.38 -30.14
N LYS A 452 30.77 41.70 -29.76
CA LYS A 452 31.99 41.23 -30.42
C LYS A 452 32.47 39.95 -29.73
N LEU A 453 32.48 38.83 -30.46
CA LEU A 453 33.07 37.57 -30.02
C LEU A 453 34.50 37.50 -30.55
N VAL A 454 35.48 37.35 -29.66
CA VAL A 454 36.89 37.19 -30.01
C VAL A 454 37.14 35.74 -30.46
N LYS A 455 37.92 35.52 -31.52
CA LYS A 455 38.21 34.20 -32.11
C LYS A 455 39.53 33.62 -31.55
N GLY A 456 39.55 32.35 -31.14
CA GLY A 456 40.78 31.55 -30.90
C GLY A 456 40.76 30.67 -29.63
N PRO A 457 41.55 29.57 -29.55
CA PRO A 457 41.76 28.83 -28.30
C PRO A 457 42.69 29.64 -27.38
N CYS A 458 42.16 30.16 -26.27
CA CYS A 458 42.86 31.10 -25.39
C CYS A 458 44.23 30.57 -24.91
N SER A 459 45.31 31.07 -25.51
CA SER A 459 46.58 31.17 -24.82
C SER A 459 46.46 32.36 -23.84
N GLY A 460 47.01 32.25 -22.63
CA GLY A 460 46.84 33.29 -21.59
C GLY A 460 47.28 34.72 -22.00
N LYS A 461 47.98 34.87 -23.13
CA LYS A 461 48.33 36.18 -23.72
C LYS A 461 47.14 36.88 -24.38
N GLU A 462 46.32 36.18 -25.16
CA GLU A 462 45.21 36.79 -25.93
C GLU A 462 44.06 37.23 -25.03
N GLU A 463 43.81 36.49 -23.95
CA GLU A 463 42.84 36.87 -22.91
C GLU A 463 43.29 38.12 -22.14
N THR A 464 44.59 38.22 -21.85
CA THR A 464 45.18 39.40 -21.21
C THR A 464 45.13 40.62 -22.14
N GLU A 465 45.35 40.43 -23.44
CA GLU A 465 45.22 41.50 -24.45
C GLU A 465 43.78 41.96 -24.62
N MET A 466 42.80 41.04 -24.66
CA MET A 466 41.38 41.36 -24.68
C MET A 466 40.95 42.15 -23.45
N LEU A 467 41.36 41.71 -22.25
CA LEU A 467 41.06 42.40 -21.01
C LEU A 467 41.75 43.77 -20.94
N ASN A 468 42.98 43.91 -21.45
CA ASN A 468 43.71 45.18 -21.49
C ASN A 468 43.08 46.18 -22.49
N GLU A 469 42.66 45.73 -23.68
CA GLU A 469 41.91 46.55 -24.65
C GLU A 469 40.57 47.02 -24.04
N ALA A 470 39.84 46.10 -23.41
CA ALA A 470 38.57 46.42 -22.77
C ALA A 470 38.73 47.36 -21.57
N MET A 471 39.82 47.25 -20.81
CA MET A 471 40.16 48.18 -19.74
C MET A 471 40.46 49.59 -20.27
N GLN A 472 41.22 49.71 -21.36
CA GLN A 472 41.45 51.01 -22.02
C GLN A 472 40.14 51.61 -22.55
N MET A 473 39.31 50.82 -23.23
CA MET A 473 38.00 51.28 -23.72
C MET A 473 37.03 51.68 -22.61
N SER A 474 37.09 51.01 -21.44
CA SER A 474 36.26 51.37 -20.28
C SER A 474 36.63 52.74 -19.68
N SER A 475 37.85 53.22 -19.94
CA SER A 475 38.37 54.48 -19.39
C SER A 475 38.06 55.71 -20.24
N LEU A 476 37.64 55.53 -21.50
CA LEU A 476 37.36 56.62 -22.45
C LEU A 476 35.85 56.95 -22.46
N ARG A 477 35.48 58.20 -22.15
CA ARG A 477 34.10 58.70 -22.25
C ARG A 477 34.07 60.03 -23.00
N HIS A 478 33.48 60.04 -24.19
CA HIS A 478 33.23 61.25 -24.98
C HIS A 478 32.03 61.03 -25.90
N GLU A 479 31.25 62.08 -26.21
CA GLU A 479 30.02 61.99 -27.01
C GLU A 479 30.25 61.42 -28.42
N HIS A 480 31.46 61.60 -28.95
CA HIS A 480 31.84 61.13 -30.30
C HIS A 480 32.75 59.89 -30.31
N LEU A 481 32.88 59.17 -29.18
CA LEU A 481 33.64 57.92 -29.09
C LEU A 481 32.75 56.73 -28.71
N LEU A 482 33.11 55.54 -29.21
CA LEU A 482 32.37 54.31 -28.92
C LEU A 482 32.57 53.89 -27.46
N ARG A 483 31.44 53.73 -26.73
CA ARG A 483 31.44 53.35 -25.32
C ARG A 483 31.31 51.83 -25.14
N LEU A 484 32.22 51.23 -24.38
CA LEU A 484 32.09 49.84 -23.93
C LEU A 484 31.04 49.72 -22.80
N VAL A 485 30.14 48.75 -22.91
CA VAL A 485 29.02 48.55 -21.96
C VAL A 485 29.32 47.47 -20.90
N GLY A 486 30.07 46.43 -21.25
CA GLY A 486 30.49 45.37 -20.35
C GLY A 486 31.13 44.18 -21.07
N ILE A 487 31.64 43.20 -20.31
CA ILE A 487 32.32 41.98 -20.79
C ILE A 487 31.61 40.75 -20.22
N CYS A 488 31.50 39.67 -21.00
CA CYS A 488 30.91 38.39 -20.57
C CYS A 488 31.95 37.25 -20.57
N LEU A 489 32.01 36.48 -19.48
CA LEU A 489 32.85 35.29 -19.30
C LEU A 489 31.93 34.09 -18.99
N HIS A 490 32.16 32.91 -19.56
CA HIS A 490 31.23 31.75 -19.50
C HIS A 490 31.69 30.71 -18.44
N GLU A 491 30.79 30.25 -17.54
CA GLU A 491 31.07 29.29 -16.45
C GLU A 491 30.07 28.10 -16.44
N GLU A 492 30.28 27.02 -17.21
CA GLU A 492 29.37 25.83 -17.28
C GLU A 492 30.08 24.45 -17.24
N GLY A 493 31.26 24.33 -16.63
CA GLY A 493 32.09 23.11 -16.76
C GLY A 493 31.51 21.82 -16.15
N ILE A 494 31.07 21.85 -14.89
CA ILE A 494 30.65 20.63 -14.16
C ILE A 494 29.31 20.10 -14.69
N GLN A 495 28.35 20.99 -14.99
CA GLN A 495 27.02 20.60 -15.50
C GLN A 495 27.12 19.88 -16.85
N LEU A 496 27.98 20.39 -17.74
CA LEU A 496 28.20 19.78 -19.05
C LEU A 496 28.83 18.38 -18.92
N ALA A 497 29.78 18.20 -17.99
CA ALA A 497 30.38 16.91 -17.70
C ALA A 497 29.35 15.89 -17.16
N MET A 498 28.48 16.30 -16.23
CA MET A 498 27.46 15.42 -15.67
C MET A 498 26.39 15.01 -16.68
N LYS A 499 26.02 15.93 -17.58
CA LYS A 499 25.14 15.62 -18.71
C LYS A 499 25.76 14.58 -19.64
N TYR A 500 27.05 14.72 -19.94
CA TYR A 500 27.78 13.76 -20.76
C TYR A 500 27.79 12.36 -20.13
N LEU A 501 28.06 12.24 -18.83
CA LEU A 501 28.05 10.94 -18.14
C LEU A 501 26.66 10.28 -18.16
N TYR A 502 25.60 11.06 -17.99
CA TYR A 502 24.22 10.59 -18.11
C TYR A 502 23.93 10.01 -19.51
N GLU A 503 24.25 10.77 -20.57
CA GLU A 503 24.01 10.35 -21.96
C GLU A 503 24.81 9.09 -22.33
N HIS A 504 25.97 8.89 -21.70
CA HIS A 504 26.84 7.72 -21.92
C HIS A 504 26.60 6.59 -20.90
N ARG A 505 25.54 6.68 -20.08
CA ARG A 505 25.14 5.66 -19.09
C ARG A 505 26.22 5.35 -18.04
N ILE A 506 27.05 6.33 -17.69
CA ILE A 506 28.10 6.23 -16.67
C ILE A 506 27.61 6.88 -15.38
N ILE A 507 27.77 6.18 -14.25
CA ILE A 507 27.56 6.71 -12.90
C ILE A 507 28.93 6.96 -12.28
N HIS A 508 29.22 8.20 -11.89
CA HIS A 508 30.51 8.63 -11.33
C HIS A 508 30.76 8.04 -9.94
N ARG A 509 29.76 8.08 -9.05
CA ARG A 509 29.77 7.53 -7.68
C ARG A 509 30.70 8.22 -6.66
N ASP A 510 31.62 9.07 -7.11
CA ASP A 510 32.47 9.88 -6.23
C ASP A 510 32.58 11.35 -6.64
N LEU A 511 31.48 11.97 -7.07
CA LEU A 511 31.50 13.39 -7.41
C LEU A 511 31.61 14.24 -6.13
N ALA A 512 32.64 15.10 -6.07
CA ALA A 512 32.90 16.03 -4.98
C ALA A 512 33.82 17.15 -5.48
N ALA A 513 33.88 18.29 -4.78
CA ALA A 513 34.73 19.41 -5.20
C ALA A 513 36.21 19.02 -5.36
N ARG A 514 36.71 18.11 -4.50
CA ARG A 514 38.08 17.55 -4.58
C ARG A 514 38.38 16.79 -5.89
N ASN A 515 37.35 16.29 -6.56
CA ASN A 515 37.43 15.53 -7.81
C ASN A 515 37.05 16.40 -9.02
N VAL A 516 37.11 17.72 -8.87
CA VAL A 516 36.97 18.71 -9.93
C VAL A 516 38.29 19.47 -10.05
N LEU A 517 39.02 19.24 -11.13
CA LEU A 517 40.32 19.88 -11.38
C LEU A 517 40.11 21.23 -12.05
N VAL A 518 40.73 22.26 -11.50
CA VAL A 518 40.80 23.58 -12.16
C VAL A 518 41.99 23.56 -13.12
N LYS A 519 41.72 23.53 -14.42
CA LYS A 519 42.76 23.53 -15.45
C LYS A 519 43.29 24.94 -15.68
N ARG A 520 42.39 25.92 -15.73
CA ARG A 520 42.64 27.38 -15.86
C ARG A 520 41.45 28.15 -15.30
N HIS A 521 41.57 29.47 -15.15
CA HIS A 521 40.45 30.33 -14.77
C HIS A 521 39.25 30.06 -15.69
N ASN A 522 38.10 29.71 -15.11
CA ASN A 522 36.85 29.35 -15.80
C ASN A 522 36.85 28.03 -16.61
N HIS A 523 37.86 27.16 -16.46
CA HIS A 523 37.84 25.80 -17.02
C HIS A 523 38.08 24.76 -15.93
N VAL A 524 37.09 23.89 -15.73
CA VAL A 524 37.15 22.78 -14.77
C VAL A 524 36.89 21.45 -15.46
N GLU A 525 37.53 20.38 -14.97
CA GLU A 525 37.41 19.02 -15.49
C GLU A 525 37.06 18.06 -14.35
N VAL A 526 36.01 17.24 -14.52
CA VAL A 526 35.65 16.19 -13.56
C VAL A 526 36.63 15.02 -13.72
N THR A 527 37.16 14.51 -12.60
CA THR A 527 38.17 13.45 -12.55
C THR A 527 37.80 12.36 -11.55
N ASP A 528 38.66 11.36 -11.44
CA ASP A 528 38.59 10.23 -10.50
C ASP A 528 37.42 9.26 -10.74
N PHE A 529 37.43 8.65 -11.92
CA PHE A 529 36.49 7.60 -12.33
C PHE A 529 36.82 6.22 -11.74
N GLY A 530 37.71 6.11 -10.76
CA GLY A 530 38.13 4.82 -10.19
C GLY A 530 37.00 4.02 -9.53
N LEU A 531 35.93 4.72 -9.13
CA LEU A 531 34.71 4.12 -8.60
C LEU A 531 33.54 4.14 -9.59
N ALA A 532 33.72 4.71 -10.78
CA ALA A 532 32.66 4.86 -11.75
C ALA A 532 32.18 3.50 -12.29
N LYS A 533 30.90 3.43 -12.67
CA LYS A 533 30.28 2.23 -13.23
C LYS A 533 29.47 2.57 -14.47
N LEU A 534 29.68 1.78 -15.53
CA LEU A 534 28.85 1.80 -16.73
C LEU A 534 27.61 0.94 -16.47
N LEU A 535 26.43 1.45 -16.80
CA LEU A 535 25.18 0.71 -16.75
C LEU A 535 25.01 -0.13 -18.01
N ASP A 536 24.76 -1.43 -17.84
CA ASP A 536 24.39 -2.29 -18.97
C ASP A 536 23.06 -1.83 -19.60
N TYR A 537 22.82 -2.25 -20.83
CA TYR A 537 21.59 -1.93 -21.54
C TYR A 537 20.37 -2.46 -20.76
N GLY A 538 19.41 -1.58 -20.45
CA GLY A 538 18.22 -1.91 -19.65
C GLY A 538 18.40 -1.88 -18.13
N GLN A 539 19.62 -1.68 -17.61
CA GLN A 539 19.83 -1.41 -16.18
C GLN A 539 19.66 0.08 -15.88
N GLU A 540 18.95 0.39 -14.78
CA GLU A 540 18.78 1.77 -14.28
C GLU A 540 19.58 2.05 -13.00
N LYS A 541 20.08 0.99 -12.35
CA LYS A 541 20.81 1.07 -11.08
C LYS A 541 21.88 -0.02 -10.96
N VAL A 542 22.94 0.27 -10.22
CA VAL A 542 24.02 -0.68 -9.88
C VAL A 542 24.11 -0.81 -8.37
N LYS A 543 24.22 -2.05 -7.86
CA LYS A 543 24.54 -2.33 -6.46
C LYS A 543 26.01 -2.71 -6.33
N VAL A 544 26.71 -2.10 -5.36
CA VAL A 544 28.13 -2.39 -5.11
C VAL A 544 28.31 -2.76 -3.65
N MET A 545 28.62 -4.04 -3.40
CA MET A 545 28.64 -4.63 -2.05
C MET A 545 29.92 -4.35 -1.25
N GLU A 546 31.03 -3.96 -1.90
CA GLU A 546 32.32 -3.72 -1.24
C GLU A 546 33.06 -2.50 -1.83
N GLY A 547 33.74 -1.73 -0.98
CA GLY A 547 34.60 -0.60 -1.37
C GLY A 547 34.57 0.59 -0.40
N LYS A 548 35.61 1.43 -0.42
CA LYS A 548 35.61 2.73 0.29
C LYS A 548 34.70 3.71 -0.47
N VAL A 549 33.86 4.45 0.25
CA VAL A 549 32.89 5.41 -0.33
C VAL A 549 32.92 6.74 0.42
N ALA A 550 32.64 7.84 -0.28
CA ALA A 550 32.58 9.18 0.31
C ALA A 550 31.21 9.46 0.93
N ILE A 551 31.01 8.97 2.16
CA ILE A 551 29.72 8.93 2.88
C ILE A 551 28.94 10.25 2.85
N LYS A 552 29.61 11.40 3.01
CA LYS A 552 28.97 12.72 3.10
C LYS A 552 28.37 13.24 1.78
N TRP A 553 28.74 12.64 0.64
CA TRP A 553 28.23 12.99 -0.69
C TRP A 553 27.21 11.97 -1.21
N LEU A 554 26.94 10.91 -0.44
CA LEU A 554 26.00 9.87 -0.83
C LEU A 554 24.55 10.28 -0.61
N ALA A 555 23.72 9.93 -1.58
CA ALA A 555 22.27 10.00 -1.45
C ALA A 555 21.76 9.01 -0.37
N LEU A 556 20.56 9.29 0.16
CA LEU A 556 19.98 8.50 1.26
C LEU A 556 19.76 7.03 0.89
N GLU A 557 19.37 6.75 -0.35
CA GLU A 557 19.22 5.40 -0.89
C GLU A 557 20.58 4.67 -0.93
N SER A 558 21.65 5.33 -1.39
CA SER A 558 23.00 4.75 -1.41
C SER A 558 23.53 4.45 0.00
N LEU A 559 23.20 5.29 0.99
CA LEU A 559 23.50 5.03 2.41
C LEU A 559 22.70 3.87 3.02
N ARG A 560 21.57 3.49 2.40
CA ARG A 560 20.68 2.43 2.90
C ARG A 560 21.00 1.08 2.29
N ASP A 561 21.11 1.01 0.96
CA ASP A 561 21.14 -0.25 0.22
C ASP A 561 22.32 -0.39 -0.76
N GLN A 562 23.26 0.57 -0.71
CA GLN A 562 24.43 0.62 -1.60
C GLN A 562 24.05 0.57 -3.10
N SER A 563 22.88 1.08 -3.45
CA SER A 563 22.47 1.28 -4.84
C SER A 563 22.85 2.66 -5.36
N TYR A 564 23.26 2.71 -6.62
CA TYR A 564 23.72 3.91 -7.31
C TYR A 564 22.95 4.06 -8.63
N THR A 565 22.54 5.29 -8.93
CA THR A 565 21.86 5.69 -10.17
C THR A 565 22.40 7.03 -10.65
N HIS A 566 22.02 7.48 -11.84
CA HIS A 566 22.31 8.86 -12.25
C HIS A 566 21.74 9.92 -11.30
N ARG A 567 20.62 9.63 -10.60
CA ARG A 567 20.06 10.54 -9.59
C ARG A 567 20.94 10.66 -8.35
N THR A 568 21.63 9.57 -7.97
CA THR A 568 22.59 9.62 -6.86
C THR A 568 23.79 10.53 -7.17
N ASP A 569 24.18 10.67 -8.44
CA ASP A 569 25.20 11.64 -8.85
C ASP A 569 24.67 13.07 -8.89
N VAL A 570 23.37 13.28 -9.15
CA VAL A 570 22.72 14.60 -9.04
C VAL A 570 22.71 15.08 -7.58
N TRP A 571 22.48 14.17 -6.63
CA TRP A 571 22.64 14.47 -5.20
C TRP A 571 24.07 14.92 -4.88
N ALA A 572 25.06 14.14 -5.33
CA ALA A 572 26.48 14.46 -5.12
C ALA A 572 26.88 15.79 -5.79
N TYR A 573 26.26 16.14 -6.92
CA TYR A 573 26.42 17.43 -7.59
C TYR A 573 25.89 18.58 -6.72
N GLY A 574 24.72 18.42 -6.08
CA GLY A 574 24.18 19.40 -5.13
C GLY A 574 25.13 19.68 -3.96
N VAL A 575 25.66 18.61 -3.34
CA VAL A 575 26.66 18.72 -2.27
C VAL A 575 27.96 19.37 -2.77
N THR A 576 28.40 19.04 -3.98
CA THR A 576 29.59 19.66 -4.61
C THR A 576 29.42 21.15 -4.85
N CYS A 577 28.26 21.57 -5.34
CA CYS A 577 27.95 22.99 -5.50
C CYS A 577 27.88 23.71 -4.15
N TRP A 578 27.35 23.05 -3.12
CA TRP A 578 27.36 23.58 -1.76
C TRP A 578 28.79 23.78 -1.22
N GLU A 579 29.71 22.85 -1.47
CA GLU A 579 31.14 23.02 -1.15
C GLU A 579 31.75 24.22 -1.86
N ILE A 580 31.49 24.38 -3.16
CA ILE A 580 32.03 25.49 -3.96
C ILE A 580 31.49 26.83 -3.45
N LEU A 581 30.19 26.90 -3.14
CA LEU A 581 29.55 28.11 -2.61
C LEU A 581 30.06 28.44 -1.21
N THR A 582 30.36 27.46 -0.38
CA THR A 582 31.05 27.71 0.90
C THR A 582 32.55 27.99 0.74
N PHE A 583 33.03 28.20 -0.49
CA PHE A 583 34.43 28.43 -0.86
C PHE A 583 35.38 27.30 -0.42
N GLY A 584 34.85 26.08 -0.28
CA GLY A 584 35.60 24.90 0.13
C GLY A 584 36.40 25.12 1.42
N GLN A 585 35.92 25.97 2.34
CA GLN A 585 36.71 26.50 3.45
C GLN A 585 37.49 25.42 4.22
N VAL A 586 38.79 25.36 3.94
CA VAL A 586 39.85 24.76 4.75
C VAL A 586 40.76 25.91 5.15
N GLY A 587 40.59 26.43 6.36
CA GLY A 587 41.29 27.63 6.81
C GLY A 587 42.79 27.37 7.06
N PHE A 588 43.65 28.14 6.38
CA PHE A 588 44.98 28.48 6.87
C PHE A 588 44.85 29.65 7.85
N LEU A 589 45.35 29.42 9.07
CA LEU A 589 45.68 30.34 10.16
C LEU A 589 44.56 30.95 11.04
N ASP A 590 44.64 30.50 12.29
CA ASP A 590 44.41 31.14 13.58
C ASP A 590 43.02 31.68 13.98
N TYR A 591 42.52 31.03 15.04
CA TYR A 591 41.50 31.45 15.99
C TYR A 591 40.03 31.05 15.71
N ILE A 592 39.69 29.85 16.23
CA ILE A 592 38.38 29.39 16.73
C ILE A 592 37.14 29.99 16.05
N THR A 593 36.63 29.34 15.00
CA THR A 593 35.24 28.82 14.90
C THR A 593 34.97 28.08 13.58
N PHE A 594 34.51 26.83 13.69
CA PHE A 594 33.72 26.01 12.73
C PHE A 594 34.19 25.80 11.26
N LEU A 595 34.71 24.59 11.01
CA LEU A 595 35.04 23.98 9.70
C LEU A 595 33.81 23.43 8.96
N GLN A 596 33.21 24.13 8.00
CA GLN A 596 32.04 23.60 7.26
C GLN A 596 32.38 22.48 6.24
N SER A 597 32.72 21.28 6.73
CA SER A 597 32.56 20.05 5.93
C SER A 597 31.06 19.71 5.85
N PRO A 598 30.55 19.14 4.73
CA PRO A 598 29.17 18.69 4.69
C PRO A 598 28.85 17.81 5.90
N TYR A 599 27.77 18.16 6.62
CA TYR A 599 27.33 17.47 7.84
C TYR A 599 28.40 17.40 8.95
N GLN A 600 29.15 18.48 9.18
CA GLN A 600 30.23 18.55 10.18
C GLN A 600 29.77 18.07 11.56
N GLY A 601 30.61 17.28 12.24
CA GLY A 601 30.36 16.81 13.61
C GLY A 601 29.36 15.66 13.71
N MET A 602 28.79 15.22 12.58
CA MET A 602 27.86 14.11 12.51
C MET A 602 28.59 12.83 12.11
N ASP A 603 28.33 11.74 12.82
CA ASP A 603 28.74 10.41 12.38
C ASP A 603 27.78 9.86 11.29
N VAL A 604 28.12 8.70 10.73
CA VAL A 604 27.35 8.07 9.65
C VAL A 604 25.89 7.82 10.04
N CYS A 605 25.64 7.40 11.28
CA CYS A 605 24.31 7.12 11.79
C CYS A 605 23.51 8.41 11.99
N ALA A 606 24.16 9.46 12.48
CA ALA A 606 23.59 10.79 12.67
C ALA A 606 23.21 11.43 11.33
N ILE A 607 24.08 11.35 10.31
CA ILE A 607 23.78 11.84 8.95
C ILE A 607 22.55 11.12 8.39
N LYS A 608 22.49 9.79 8.52
CA LYS A 608 21.37 8.99 8.04
C LYS A 608 20.05 9.38 8.70
N ASN A 609 20.04 9.64 10.02
CA ASN A 609 18.85 10.07 10.74
C ASN A 609 18.44 11.50 10.38
N PHE A 610 19.41 12.41 10.31
CA PHE A 610 19.20 13.81 9.91
C PHE A 610 18.53 13.93 8.54
N LEU A 611 19.02 13.16 7.55
CA LEU A 611 18.44 13.14 6.21
C LEU A 611 17.05 12.50 6.17
N LYS A 612 16.81 11.45 6.97
CA LYS A 612 15.48 10.80 7.10
C LYS A 612 14.42 11.72 7.68
N GLU A 613 14.81 12.61 8.58
CA GLU A 613 13.94 13.64 9.17
C GLU A 613 13.61 14.78 8.19
N GLY A 614 14.14 14.74 6.97
CA GLY A 614 13.90 15.76 5.94
C GLY A 614 14.87 16.94 6.01
N ASN A 615 15.80 16.94 6.96
CA ASN A 615 16.80 18.01 7.07
C ASN A 615 17.82 17.92 5.92
N ARG A 616 18.37 19.07 5.52
CA ARG A 616 19.34 19.25 4.42
C ARG A 616 20.46 20.21 4.84
N LEU A 617 21.52 20.30 4.03
CA LEU A 617 22.59 21.26 4.27
C LEU A 617 22.03 22.69 4.29
N SER A 618 22.49 23.53 5.22
CA SER A 618 21.98 24.90 5.37
C SER A 618 22.38 25.78 4.17
N GLN A 619 21.60 26.82 3.91
CA GLN A 619 21.90 27.79 2.85
C GLN A 619 23.26 28.48 3.06
N PRO A 620 24.21 28.43 2.10
CA PRO A 620 25.45 29.19 2.15
C PRO A 620 25.18 30.70 2.15
N SER A 621 26.03 31.47 2.84
CA SER A 621 25.85 32.94 2.98
C SER A 621 25.96 33.71 1.67
N ASN A 622 26.69 33.18 0.68
CA ASN A 622 26.83 33.75 -0.66
C ASN A 622 25.84 33.16 -1.68
N CYS A 623 24.91 32.32 -1.26
CA CYS A 623 23.93 31.66 -2.12
C CYS A 623 22.58 32.38 -2.03
N SER A 624 22.04 32.85 -3.16
CA SER A 624 20.70 33.44 -3.18
C SER A 624 19.62 32.38 -2.87
N SER A 625 18.46 32.81 -2.38
CA SER A 625 17.36 31.90 -2.05
C SER A 625 16.90 31.09 -3.26
N GLU A 626 16.93 31.68 -4.45
CA GLU A 626 16.57 31.00 -5.70
C GLU A 626 17.59 29.93 -6.08
N LEU A 627 18.89 30.19 -5.91
CA LEU A 627 19.94 29.21 -6.16
C LEU A 627 19.90 28.08 -5.13
N TYR A 628 19.62 28.40 -3.88
CA TYR A 628 19.47 27.40 -2.81
C TYR A 628 18.27 26.48 -3.03
N GLN A 629 17.16 26.98 -3.58
CA GLN A 629 16.03 26.13 -3.98
C GLN A 629 16.43 25.11 -5.06
N VAL A 630 17.31 25.47 -6.00
CA VAL A 630 17.86 24.53 -6.99
C VAL A 630 18.74 23.47 -6.33
N LEU A 631 19.58 23.85 -5.36
CA LEU A 631 20.39 22.89 -4.58
C LEU A 631 19.51 21.91 -3.80
N LEU A 632 18.45 22.40 -3.16
CA LEU A 632 17.48 21.56 -2.47
C LEU A 632 16.80 20.58 -3.44
N GLN A 633 16.48 20.99 -4.68
CA GLN A 633 15.93 20.08 -5.68
C GLN A 633 16.87 18.90 -6.01
N CYS A 634 18.19 19.13 -6.05
CA CYS A 634 19.16 18.05 -6.20
C CYS A 634 19.14 17.04 -5.04
N GLU A 635 18.76 17.50 -3.83
CA GLU A 635 18.68 16.70 -2.60
C GLU A 635 17.25 16.24 -2.25
N LEU A 636 16.27 16.40 -3.15
CA LEU A 636 14.85 16.09 -2.93
C LEU A 636 14.29 14.98 -3.85
N LEU A 637 15.05 14.51 -4.84
CA LEU A 637 14.57 13.54 -5.83
C LEU A 637 14.57 12.10 -5.28
N LEU A 638 13.39 11.62 -4.86
CA LEU A 638 13.03 10.19 -4.83
C LEU A 638 12.53 9.77 -6.22
#